data_AF-A0A2E7LBT5-F1
#
_entry.id   AF-A0A2E7LBT5-F1
#
_cell.length_a   1.000
_cell.length_b   1.000
_cell.length_c   1.000
_cell.angle_alpha   90.00
_cell.angle_beta   90.00
_cell.angle_gamma   90.00
#
_symmetry.space_group_name_H-M   'P 1'
#
loop_
_entity.id
_entity.type
_entity.pdbx_description
1 polymer ?
#
loop_
_entity_poly.entity_id
_entity_poly.type
_entity_poly.pdbx_seq_one_letter_code
_entity_poly.pdbx_strand_id
1 'polypeptide(L)'
;MLKSICRAFIMLSVWLRLVSAIGIATPPYGDPNQPYDQLPGTLETPHVKWARPLAGGPIKALFILPYGDAREVVEIAQRLQLDYSVIMNAGHTAWENGYAEGDTTTPLVGVEARQVLERIVEQRLSLSRQYDVIVIGKVSWVVIPPSVRSRILEHVARGTGLVSLSPHRLKEGYQNRTFVAESPDVMFSRLFESGYGGVLADSIRQSTPFDVLPIQVLQSPGQFQELVGVPRHEYAQAAMCLGTSSHGAGRIVALDYFDEETARRHSNSLTPYWNHPSGDYDAVGYDFAFAILTRCMLWAADRQPSPKWTVSLSGQVAEPHVPVDPEVQRRCWHNQIAKQVVARKAPVNVRVEISAGMDQVSWVEQTLRTRSGLRVSRVRRPVASMMSFAVGALSRGDYLVDIRLLGKEDAVVDFRSTSFRVEAAQRVETIALDRAWYKPGQQISGTVRLRRALTAQETVRVVAVDTWERVVAVAPVVGDATGGRFSILAETPLSEIWDIVCRVTDERGVVDEQSVVAPIPNRVFDDYMFMLIFSPTPGRGHWKGDLYGRLMRAYGINSTYTYLIYNQQQQFAHNARSHLRSIAYAEHHGEILGPEDRDRDPHQEQPDLDLAELSRMLRRVAETGEKIDPREFPYRMRYFGAEFINARIDQYRQAARFGSPFYTLTGENYLSGEFRGRENSGFGATTTRVFQEWCREQYGNNLTALNAEWNTDFTTWQQVRGILLTDAVERDQLPRWVDFRYFMRSRVWSQYFIDWTKMMRRFIPAARTGRVGHDHHDFSRYRTEMTSSKLYIGQEIHPQWRHAMTVELPQSFSSKPSFLMAPQSVLRW
;
A
#
# COMPACT_ATOMS: atom_id res chain seq x y z
N MET A 1 -9.37 45.69 52.78
CA MET A 1 -9.83 45.88 51.39
C MET A 1 -8.78 45.47 50.35
N LEU A 2 -7.51 45.90 50.47
CA LEU A 2 -6.43 45.58 49.51
C LEU A 2 -6.09 44.07 49.35
N LYS A 3 -6.16 43.28 50.43
CA LYS A 3 -5.89 41.82 50.38
C LYS A 3 -6.96 40.98 49.67
N SER A 4 -8.19 41.49 49.54
CA SER A 4 -9.28 40.77 48.85
C SER A 4 -9.23 41.02 47.34
N ILE A 5 -8.74 42.19 46.92
CA ILE A 5 -8.59 42.56 45.50
C ILE A 5 -7.40 41.81 44.87
N CYS A 6 -6.29 41.63 45.60
CA CYS A 6 -5.16 40.82 45.11
C CYS A 6 -5.47 39.31 44.98
N ARG A 7 -6.32 38.74 45.84
CA ARG A 7 -6.74 37.33 45.72
C ARG A 7 -7.69 37.11 44.53
N ALA A 8 -8.55 38.09 44.22
CA ALA A 8 -9.42 38.05 43.04
C ALA A 8 -8.61 38.18 41.73
N PHE A 9 -7.58 39.03 41.68
CA PHE A 9 -6.72 39.17 40.50
C PHE A 9 -5.82 37.95 40.25
N ILE A 10 -5.34 37.27 41.30
CA ILE A 10 -4.53 36.05 41.18
C ILE A 10 -5.41 34.86 40.77
N MET A 11 -6.64 34.74 41.28
CA MET A 11 -7.57 33.69 40.81
C MET A 11 -8.07 33.95 39.38
N LEU A 12 -8.29 35.21 38.97
CA LEU A 12 -8.70 35.53 37.60
C LEU A 12 -7.56 35.32 36.58
N SER A 13 -6.30 35.57 36.96
CA SER A 13 -5.13 35.30 36.09
C SER A 13 -4.76 33.83 36.03
N VAL A 14 -5.03 33.04 37.07
CA VAL A 14 -4.93 31.57 37.05
C VAL A 14 -6.08 30.95 36.26
N TRP A 15 -7.31 31.51 36.32
CA TRP A 15 -8.42 31.08 35.47
C TRP A 15 -8.23 31.46 33.99
N LEU A 16 -7.72 32.66 33.67
CA LEU A 16 -7.41 33.03 32.27
C LEU A 16 -6.22 32.25 31.68
N ARG A 17 -5.32 31.71 32.51
CA ARG A 17 -4.23 30.80 32.08
C ARG A 17 -4.63 29.32 32.09
N LEU A 18 -5.73 28.93 32.74
CA LEU A 18 -6.28 27.57 32.71
C LEU A 18 -7.41 27.40 31.69
N VAL A 19 -8.04 28.49 31.25
CA VAL A 19 -8.97 28.46 30.10
C VAL A 19 -8.24 28.43 28.75
N SER A 20 -6.91 28.57 28.73
CA SER A 20 -6.09 28.32 27.51
C SER A 20 -5.90 26.84 27.18
N ALA A 21 -6.48 25.91 27.96
CA ALA A 21 -6.35 24.47 27.76
C ALA A 21 -7.67 23.77 27.38
N ILE A 22 -8.74 24.54 27.11
CA ILE A 22 -10.02 23.98 26.62
C ILE A 22 -10.19 24.41 25.17
N GLY A 23 -9.84 23.48 24.29
CA GLY A 23 -9.85 23.65 22.85
C GLY A 23 -8.50 23.24 22.28
N ILE A 24 -8.21 21.94 22.25
CA ILE A 24 -7.30 21.41 21.23
C ILE A 24 -8.09 21.49 19.91
N ALA A 25 -8.29 22.73 19.44
CA ALA A 25 -8.73 22.98 18.09
C ALA A 25 -7.52 22.68 17.22
N THR A 26 -7.70 21.83 16.21
CA THR A 26 -6.80 21.77 15.08
C THR A 26 -6.47 23.21 14.68
N PRO A 27 -5.19 23.61 14.61
CA PRO A 27 -4.84 25.00 14.33
C PRO A 27 -5.51 25.44 13.01
N PRO A 28 -6.10 26.64 12.97
CA PRO A 28 -6.78 27.14 11.79
C PRO A 28 -5.80 27.26 10.62
N TYR A 29 -6.32 27.16 9.41
CA TYR A 29 -5.48 27.17 8.22
C TYR A 29 -4.62 28.41 8.05
N GLY A 30 -3.35 28.21 7.73
CA GLY A 30 -2.35 29.28 7.70
C GLY A 30 -1.78 29.62 9.07
N ASP A 31 -2.01 28.76 10.08
CA ASP A 31 -1.26 28.82 11.32
C ASP A 31 0.24 28.87 10.98
N PRO A 32 0.98 29.88 11.48
CA PRO A 32 2.41 30.02 11.21
C PRO A 32 3.22 28.76 11.55
N ASN A 33 2.69 27.91 12.41
CA ASN A 33 3.32 26.66 12.85
C ASN A 33 2.96 25.44 11.97
N GLN A 34 1.92 25.51 11.12
CA GLN A 34 1.51 24.45 10.17
C GLN A 34 0.89 25.02 8.87
N PRO A 35 1.67 25.71 8.02
CA PRO A 35 1.16 26.27 6.77
C PRO A 35 0.89 25.17 5.74
N TYR A 36 -0.29 25.17 5.13
CA TYR A 36 -0.64 24.15 4.15
C TYR A 36 0.28 24.15 2.95
N ASP A 37 0.63 25.29 2.39
CA ASP A 37 1.43 25.35 1.17
C ASP A 37 2.95 25.21 1.40
N GLN A 38 3.37 24.64 2.54
CA GLN A 38 4.76 24.29 2.80
C GLN A 38 4.89 22.81 3.12
N LEU A 39 5.97 22.21 2.61
CA LEU A 39 6.26 20.81 2.81
C LEU A 39 7.55 20.66 3.63
N PRO A 40 7.53 19.93 4.76
CA PRO A 40 8.73 19.71 5.55
C PRO A 40 9.72 18.82 4.78
N GLY A 41 10.85 19.39 4.38
CA GLY A 41 11.90 18.71 3.61
C GLY A 41 12.93 17.94 4.46
N THR A 42 12.73 17.83 5.77
CA THR A 42 13.73 17.33 6.73
C THR A 42 13.96 15.82 6.67
N LEU A 43 12.95 15.05 6.23
CA LEU A 43 13.02 13.60 6.17
C LEU A 43 13.62 13.11 4.85
N GLU A 44 14.89 12.69 4.87
CA GLU A 44 15.60 12.11 3.71
C GLU A 44 15.26 10.62 3.53
N THR A 45 14.95 10.21 2.30
CA THR A 45 14.77 8.79 1.92
C THR A 45 16.01 8.27 1.18
N PRO A 46 16.26 6.96 1.07
CA PRO A 46 17.31 6.45 0.18
C PRO A 46 17.01 6.81 -1.28
N HIS A 47 17.92 7.54 -1.94
CA HIS A 47 17.77 7.98 -3.32
C HIS A 47 19.11 8.26 -4.00
N VAL A 48 19.11 8.41 -5.33
CA VAL A 48 20.24 9.00 -6.04
C VAL A 48 20.01 10.50 -6.21
N LYS A 49 21.03 11.29 -5.87
CA LYS A 49 21.03 12.75 -6.10
C LYS A 49 21.30 13.04 -7.57
N TRP A 50 20.31 12.76 -8.43
CA TRP A 50 20.42 12.82 -9.89
C TRP A 50 20.94 14.16 -10.40
N ALA A 51 20.50 15.27 -9.81
CA ALA A 51 20.90 16.61 -10.17
C ALA A 51 20.84 17.56 -8.95
N ARG A 52 21.39 17.13 -7.81
CA ARG A 52 21.49 17.95 -6.59
C ARG A 52 22.92 17.90 -6.02
N PRO A 53 23.70 19.00 -6.10
CA PRO A 53 23.38 20.27 -6.75
C PRO A 53 23.28 20.15 -8.30
N LEU A 54 22.53 21.05 -8.94
CA LEU A 54 22.35 21.13 -10.39
C LEU A 54 23.28 22.20 -10.97
N ALA A 55 23.95 21.89 -12.08
CA ALA A 55 24.69 22.89 -12.83
C ALA A 55 23.76 24.00 -13.37
N GLY A 56 24.12 25.25 -13.13
CA GLY A 56 23.28 26.41 -13.44
C GLY A 56 22.29 26.79 -12.32
N GLY A 57 22.35 26.14 -11.15
CA GLY A 57 21.56 26.50 -9.98
C GLY A 57 20.16 25.88 -9.95
N PRO A 58 19.36 26.15 -8.89
CA PRO A 58 18.05 25.53 -8.69
C PRO A 58 17.08 25.81 -9.84
N ILE A 59 16.15 24.87 -10.08
CA ILE A 59 14.97 25.09 -10.93
C ILE A 59 13.87 25.72 -10.09
N LYS A 60 13.32 26.84 -10.55
CA LYS A 60 12.15 27.49 -9.95
C LYS A 60 10.88 26.80 -10.42
N ALA A 61 10.27 25.98 -9.57
CA ALA A 61 9.14 25.13 -9.94
C ALA A 61 7.86 25.45 -9.15
N LEU A 62 6.72 25.41 -9.83
CA LEU A 62 5.41 25.36 -9.18
C LEU A 62 4.78 23.99 -9.39
N PHE A 63 4.42 23.30 -8.32
CA PHE A 63 3.72 22.01 -8.40
C PHE A 63 2.23 22.18 -8.09
N ILE A 64 1.37 21.53 -8.88
CA ILE A 64 -0.07 21.44 -8.68
C ILE A 64 -0.43 19.96 -8.59
N LEU A 65 -0.80 19.49 -7.39
CA LEU A 65 -1.05 18.07 -7.13
C LEU A 65 -1.93 17.85 -5.88
N PRO A 66 -2.53 16.66 -5.71
CA PRO A 66 -3.29 16.31 -4.51
C PRO A 66 -2.50 16.48 -3.21
N TYR A 67 -3.16 17.00 -2.16
CA TYR A 67 -2.57 17.13 -0.81
C TYR A 67 -1.96 15.81 -0.32
N GLY A 68 -2.72 14.72 -0.43
CA GLY A 68 -2.29 13.41 0.02
C GLY A 68 -0.95 12.97 -0.54
N ASP A 69 -0.57 13.41 -1.75
CA ASP A 69 0.62 12.99 -2.48
C ASP A 69 1.73 14.03 -2.55
N ALA A 70 1.54 15.16 -1.88
CA ALA A 70 2.46 16.28 -1.94
C ALA A 70 3.90 15.95 -1.48
N ARG A 71 4.07 14.92 -0.65
CA ARG A 71 5.40 14.43 -0.25
C ARG A 71 6.27 13.99 -1.44
N GLU A 72 5.70 13.65 -2.60
CA GLU A 72 6.48 13.38 -3.81
C GLU A 72 7.22 14.63 -4.34
N VAL A 73 6.76 15.85 -4.02
CA VAL A 73 7.48 17.10 -4.32
C VAL A 73 8.80 17.15 -3.54
N VAL A 74 8.78 16.71 -2.28
CA VAL A 74 10.01 16.59 -1.46
C VAL A 74 10.91 15.48 -2.01
N GLU A 75 10.35 14.37 -2.50
CA GLU A 75 11.13 13.28 -3.12
C GLU A 75 11.89 13.76 -4.36
N ILE A 76 11.26 14.54 -5.25
CA ILE A 76 11.98 15.12 -6.40
C ILE A 76 12.96 16.21 -5.95
N ALA A 77 12.63 17.03 -4.94
CA ALA A 77 13.54 18.04 -4.41
C ALA A 77 14.81 17.44 -3.78
N GLN A 78 14.76 16.19 -3.29
CA GLN A 78 15.95 15.47 -2.81
C GLN A 78 16.87 15.02 -3.96
N ARG A 79 16.29 14.81 -5.15
CA ARG A 79 16.99 14.30 -6.34
C ARG A 79 17.47 15.41 -7.28
N LEU A 80 16.66 16.46 -7.46
CA LEU A 80 16.89 17.63 -8.29
C LEU A 80 16.96 18.88 -7.40
N GLN A 81 17.92 19.76 -7.64
CA GLN A 81 17.99 21.03 -6.93
C GLN A 81 16.82 21.94 -7.34
N LEU A 82 15.88 22.16 -6.42
CA LEU A 82 14.65 22.92 -6.63
C LEU A 82 14.55 24.12 -5.69
N ASP A 83 14.01 25.22 -6.20
CA ASP A 83 13.31 26.28 -5.46
C ASP A 83 11.83 26.14 -5.82
N TYR A 84 11.00 25.62 -4.91
CA TYR A 84 9.66 25.17 -5.26
C TYR A 84 8.55 25.83 -4.44
N SER A 85 7.39 25.95 -5.06
CA SER A 85 6.11 26.28 -4.44
C SER A 85 5.07 25.22 -4.81
N VAL A 86 4.01 25.10 -4.01
CA VAL A 86 2.95 24.11 -4.23
C VAL A 86 1.55 24.74 -4.22
N ILE A 87 0.64 24.15 -4.98
CA ILE A 87 -0.81 24.31 -4.86
C ILE A 87 -1.35 22.90 -4.64
N MET A 88 -1.86 22.62 -3.45
CA MET A 88 -2.34 21.30 -3.07
C MET A 88 -3.86 21.23 -3.12
N ASN A 89 -4.40 20.62 -4.17
CA ASN A 89 -5.84 20.44 -4.32
C ASN A 89 -6.33 19.18 -3.59
N ALA A 90 -7.64 18.99 -3.50
CA ALA A 90 -8.24 17.92 -2.69
C ALA A 90 -7.92 16.49 -3.19
N GLY A 91 -7.83 16.28 -4.50
CA GLY A 91 -7.58 14.96 -5.08
C GLY A 91 -7.43 14.97 -6.60
N HIS A 92 -7.06 13.83 -7.21
CA HIS A 92 -6.84 13.74 -8.66
C HIS A 92 -8.04 14.23 -9.51
N THR A 93 -9.26 13.98 -9.03
CA THR A 93 -10.51 14.37 -9.68
C THR A 93 -11.35 15.31 -8.81
N ALA A 94 -10.73 16.04 -7.88
CA ALA A 94 -11.40 16.98 -7.00
C ALA A 94 -10.50 18.19 -6.71
N TRP A 95 -10.98 19.41 -7.02
CA TRP A 95 -10.20 20.62 -6.74
C TRP A 95 -10.30 21.04 -5.28
N GLU A 96 -11.53 21.26 -4.79
CA GLU A 96 -11.81 21.73 -3.42
C GLU A 96 -12.55 20.72 -2.54
N ASN A 97 -13.32 19.81 -3.13
CA ASN A 97 -14.21 18.89 -2.40
C ASN A 97 -13.47 17.62 -1.95
N GLY A 98 -12.77 17.69 -0.82
CA GLY A 98 -12.11 16.55 -0.19
C GLY A 98 -12.86 15.95 0.99
N TYR A 99 -12.29 14.87 1.53
CA TYR A 99 -12.75 14.21 2.77
C TYR A 99 -11.66 14.32 3.85
N ALA A 100 -12.00 13.99 5.10
CA ALA A 100 -11.04 13.98 6.20
C ALA A 100 -10.13 12.71 6.22
N GLU A 101 -10.51 11.67 5.48
CA GLU A 101 -9.82 10.38 5.37
C GLU A 101 -9.95 9.81 3.94
N GLY A 102 -9.03 8.93 3.52
CA GLY A 102 -9.02 8.29 2.19
C GLY A 102 -8.23 9.01 1.09
N ASP A 103 -8.49 8.68 -0.19
CA ASP A 103 -7.66 9.11 -1.34
C ASP A 103 -7.83 10.59 -1.73
N THR A 104 -8.92 11.23 -1.29
CA THR A 104 -9.19 12.68 -1.45
C THR A 104 -9.02 13.41 -0.12
N THR A 105 -8.18 12.86 0.77
CA THR A 105 -7.94 13.46 2.08
C THR A 105 -7.36 14.85 1.90
N THR A 106 -7.97 15.83 2.55
CA THR A 106 -7.37 17.13 2.80
C THR A 106 -7.87 17.65 4.14
N PRO A 107 -7.03 18.40 4.89
CA PRO A 107 -7.48 19.11 6.09
C PRO A 107 -8.53 20.20 5.79
N LEU A 108 -8.73 20.59 4.52
CA LEU A 108 -9.71 21.60 4.12
C LEU A 108 -11.06 21.01 3.76
N VAL A 109 -12.12 21.68 4.22
CA VAL A 109 -13.50 21.33 3.85
C VAL A 109 -14.37 22.56 3.57
N GLY A 110 -15.32 22.41 2.65
CA GLY A 110 -16.36 23.41 2.39
C GLY A 110 -15.83 24.79 2.01
N VAL A 111 -16.35 25.84 2.66
CA VAL A 111 -16.02 27.24 2.33
C VAL A 111 -14.55 27.57 2.60
N GLU A 112 -13.96 26.97 3.63
CA GLU A 112 -12.54 27.15 3.96
C GLU A 112 -11.65 26.66 2.81
N ALA A 113 -11.95 25.47 2.27
CA ALA A 113 -11.22 24.89 1.15
C ALA A 113 -11.11 25.84 -0.03
N ARG A 114 -12.26 26.40 -0.44
CA ARG A 114 -12.34 27.37 -1.52
C ARG A 114 -11.50 28.61 -1.25
N GLN A 115 -11.71 29.25 -0.10
CA GLN A 115 -11.07 30.52 0.22
C GLN A 115 -9.55 30.43 0.29
N VAL A 116 -8.98 29.37 0.89
CA VAL A 116 -7.52 29.25 0.93
C VAL A 116 -6.94 28.77 -0.40
N LEU A 117 -7.60 27.87 -1.14
CA LEU A 117 -7.13 27.52 -2.49
C LEU A 117 -7.12 28.73 -3.42
N GLU A 118 -8.18 29.56 -3.41
CA GLU A 118 -8.23 30.81 -4.17
C GLU A 118 -7.08 31.75 -3.79
N ARG A 119 -6.83 31.97 -2.49
CA ARG A 119 -5.73 32.81 -2.02
C ARG A 119 -4.35 32.27 -2.44
N ILE A 120 -4.10 30.98 -2.28
CA ILE A 120 -2.84 30.34 -2.67
C ILE A 120 -2.66 30.47 -4.19
N VAL A 121 -3.71 30.19 -4.98
CA VAL A 121 -3.71 30.37 -6.43
C VAL A 121 -3.32 31.81 -6.80
N GLU A 122 -3.96 32.82 -6.20
CA GLU A 122 -3.65 34.23 -6.49
C GLU A 122 -2.18 34.57 -6.20
N GLN A 123 -1.65 34.09 -5.07
CA GLN A 123 -0.27 34.36 -4.67
C GLN A 123 0.76 33.60 -5.50
N ARG A 124 0.50 32.31 -5.77
CA ARG A 124 1.45 31.41 -6.44
C ARG A 124 1.38 31.56 -7.95
N LEU A 125 0.23 31.84 -8.54
CA LEU A 125 0.08 32.09 -9.97
C LEU A 125 0.03 33.58 -10.35
N SER A 126 0.32 34.50 -9.40
CA SER A 126 0.56 35.91 -9.72
C SER A 126 1.59 36.04 -10.85
N LEU A 127 1.29 36.84 -11.86
CA LEU A 127 2.21 37.08 -12.98
C LEU A 127 3.49 37.85 -12.59
N SER A 128 3.52 38.42 -11.38
CA SER A 128 4.74 38.98 -10.78
C SER A 128 5.78 37.90 -10.45
N ARG A 129 5.36 36.65 -10.27
CA ARG A 129 6.25 35.50 -10.13
C ARG A 129 6.73 35.01 -11.50
N GLN A 130 7.91 34.41 -11.49
CA GLN A 130 8.50 33.73 -12.63
C GLN A 130 8.90 32.32 -12.20
N TYR A 131 8.45 31.33 -12.95
CA TYR A 131 8.84 29.94 -12.78
C TYR A 131 9.58 29.49 -14.04
N ASP A 132 10.53 28.60 -13.87
CA ASP A 132 11.16 27.88 -14.98
C ASP A 132 10.18 26.81 -15.50
N VAL A 133 9.43 26.18 -14.60
CA VAL A 133 8.48 25.11 -14.94
C VAL A 133 7.29 25.05 -13.98
N ILE A 134 6.10 24.76 -14.51
CA ILE A 134 4.91 24.35 -13.76
C ILE A 134 4.71 22.84 -13.98
N VAL A 135 4.46 22.09 -12.91
CA VAL A 135 4.23 20.64 -12.95
C VAL A 135 2.82 20.33 -12.45
N ILE A 136 2.01 19.66 -13.28
CA ILE A 136 0.68 19.16 -12.91
C ILE A 136 0.79 17.65 -12.64
N GLY A 137 0.70 17.27 -11.36
CA GLY A 137 0.78 15.88 -10.90
C GLY A 137 -0.56 15.18 -10.94
N LYS A 138 -0.94 14.65 -12.12
CA LYS A 138 -2.16 13.84 -12.32
C LYS A 138 -3.44 14.46 -11.78
N VAL A 139 -3.54 15.79 -11.79
CA VAL A 139 -4.81 16.48 -11.52
C VAL A 139 -5.57 16.56 -12.83
N SER A 140 -6.83 16.13 -12.83
CA SER A 140 -7.63 16.15 -14.04
C SER A 140 -7.79 17.58 -14.56
N TRP A 141 -7.56 17.77 -15.86
CA TRP A 141 -7.65 19.08 -16.50
C TRP A 141 -9.03 19.73 -16.36
N VAL A 142 -10.09 18.93 -16.22
CA VAL A 142 -11.46 19.46 -16.15
C VAL A 142 -11.86 19.91 -14.74
N VAL A 143 -11.15 19.45 -13.70
CA VAL A 143 -11.44 19.86 -12.32
C VAL A 143 -10.69 21.12 -11.91
N ILE A 144 -9.59 21.45 -12.60
CA ILE A 144 -8.87 22.71 -12.40
C ILE A 144 -9.78 23.88 -12.84
N PRO A 145 -10.06 24.87 -11.98
CA PRO A 145 -10.97 25.96 -12.32
C PRO A 145 -10.53 26.70 -13.60
N PRO A 146 -11.47 27.14 -14.46
CA PRO A 146 -11.12 27.81 -15.72
C PRO A 146 -10.18 29.01 -15.56
N SER A 147 -10.38 29.83 -14.52
CA SER A 147 -9.50 30.96 -14.19
C SER A 147 -8.07 30.53 -13.89
N VAL A 148 -7.90 29.41 -13.17
CA VAL A 148 -6.59 28.83 -12.84
C VAL A 148 -5.90 28.28 -14.10
N ARG A 149 -6.64 27.57 -14.96
CA ARG A 149 -6.10 27.08 -16.25
C ARG A 149 -5.61 28.23 -17.13
N SER A 150 -6.38 29.31 -17.23
CA SER A 150 -5.96 30.51 -17.97
C SER A 150 -4.68 31.10 -17.40
N ARG A 151 -4.55 31.24 -16.07
CA ARG A 151 -3.33 31.74 -15.42
C ARG A 151 -2.11 30.85 -15.67
N ILE A 152 -2.28 29.54 -15.64
CA ILE A 152 -1.20 28.59 -15.99
C ILE A 152 -0.75 28.86 -17.44
N LEU A 153 -1.70 28.94 -18.38
CA LEU A 153 -1.37 29.19 -19.79
C LEU A 153 -0.76 30.56 -20.04
N GLU A 154 -1.11 31.59 -19.26
CA GLU A 154 -0.43 32.90 -19.29
C GLU A 154 1.05 32.80 -18.90
N HIS A 155 1.39 32.04 -17.85
CA HIS A 155 2.79 31.77 -17.48
C HIS A 155 3.53 31.01 -18.59
N VAL A 156 2.88 30.00 -19.17
CA VAL A 156 3.47 29.20 -20.25
C VAL A 156 3.68 30.06 -21.50
N ALA A 157 2.72 30.90 -21.87
CA ALA A 157 2.84 31.80 -23.00
C ALA A 157 4.04 32.77 -22.86
N ARG A 158 4.40 33.14 -21.63
CA ARG A 158 5.55 33.98 -21.28
C ARG A 158 6.90 33.23 -21.26
N GLY A 159 6.93 31.92 -21.46
CA GLY A 159 8.15 31.11 -21.52
C GLY A 159 8.32 30.09 -20.40
N THR A 160 7.39 30.01 -19.44
CA THR A 160 7.43 28.98 -18.39
C THR A 160 7.19 27.60 -19.02
N GLY A 161 7.99 26.59 -18.67
CA GLY A 161 7.73 25.21 -19.08
C GLY A 161 6.48 24.64 -18.41
N LEU A 162 5.79 23.70 -19.07
CA LEU A 162 4.69 22.93 -18.45
C LEU A 162 4.97 21.43 -18.56
N VAL A 163 4.94 20.72 -17.44
CA VAL A 163 4.97 19.25 -17.41
C VAL A 163 3.66 18.76 -16.83
N SER A 164 2.95 17.89 -17.54
CA SER A 164 1.72 17.25 -17.07
C SER A 164 1.92 15.74 -17.01
N LEU A 165 1.69 15.15 -15.84
CA LEU A 165 1.77 13.71 -15.64
C LEU A 165 0.40 13.05 -15.78
N SER A 166 0.33 11.95 -16.53
CA SER A 166 -0.91 11.24 -16.95
C SER A 166 -2.06 12.22 -17.20
N PRO A 167 -1.92 13.16 -18.17
CA PRO A 167 -2.94 14.18 -18.42
C PRO A 167 -4.27 13.53 -18.80
N HIS A 168 -5.34 13.90 -18.10
CA HIS A 168 -6.67 13.28 -18.31
C HIS A 168 -7.83 14.23 -17.98
N ARG A 169 -9.04 13.81 -18.34
CA ARG A 169 -10.27 14.62 -18.27
C ARG A 169 -11.40 13.93 -17.48
N LEU A 170 -11.05 13.22 -16.42
CA LEU A 170 -12.01 12.61 -15.49
C LEU A 170 -12.74 13.70 -14.69
N LYS A 171 -14.07 13.64 -14.68
CA LYS A 171 -14.92 14.50 -13.86
C LYS A 171 -14.91 14.06 -12.40
N GLU A 172 -15.27 14.98 -11.51
CA GLU A 172 -15.59 14.65 -10.13
C GLU A 172 -16.75 13.63 -10.09
N GLY A 173 -16.70 12.69 -9.14
CA GLY A 173 -17.66 11.60 -9.08
C GLY A 173 -17.78 10.99 -7.68
N TYR A 174 -18.92 10.34 -7.43
CA TYR A 174 -19.25 9.75 -6.13
C TYR A 174 -18.58 8.38 -5.93
N GLN A 175 -18.08 8.08 -4.73
CA GLN A 175 -17.47 6.78 -4.36
C GLN A 175 -16.42 6.26 -5.34
N ASN A 176 -15.48 7.10 -5.78
CA ASN A 176 -14.46 6.69 -6.75
C ASN A 176 -15.09 6.12 -8.04
N ARG A 177 -16.20 6.68 -8.53
CA ARG A 177 -16.75 6.42 -9.87
C ARG A 177 -16.75 7.73 -10.64
N THR A 178 -15.77 7.90 -11.52
CA THR A 178 -15.53 9.12 -12.31
C THR A 178 -15.70 8.78 -13.79
N PHE A 179 -16.28 9.70 -14.56
CA PHE A 179 -16.45 9.53 -16.01
C PHE A 179 -15.56 10.51 -16.75
N VAL A 180 -15.09 10.12 -17.93
CA VAL A 180 -14.37 11.04 -18.83
C VAL A 180 -15.34 12.12 -19.31
N ALA A 181 -14.86 13.36 -19.42
CA ALA A 181 -15.67 14.45 -19.95
C ALA A 181 -16.03 14.24 -21.44
N GLU A 182 -17.33 14.16 -21.70
CA GLU A 182 -17.90 13.86 -23.03
C GLU A 182 -17.59 14.90 -24.10
N SER A 183 -17.51 16.19 -23.74
CA SER A 183 -17.22 17.25 -24.70
C SER A 183 -15.75 17.18 -25.13
N PRO A 184 -15.40 17.25 -26.42
CA PRO A 184 -14.02 17.41 -26.85
C PRO A 184 -13.40 18.70 -26.28
N ASP A 185 -12.12 18.68 -25.93
CA ASP A 185 -11.36 19.86 -25.51
C ASP A 185 -10.15 20.02 -26.43
N VAL A 186 -10.33 20.85 -27.47
CA VAL A 186 -9.30 21.12 -28.49
C VAL A 186 -8.01 21.67 -27.85
N MET A 187 -8.14 22.45 -26.78
CA MET A 187 -6.99 22.99 -26.07
C MET A 187 -6.22 21.86 -25.39
N PHE A 188 -6.91 20.98 -24.68
CA PHE A 188 -6.31 19.79 -24.05
C PHE A 188 -5.57 18.92 -25.06
N SER A 189 -6.22 18.54 -26.17
CA SER A 189 -5.61 17.71 -27.20
C SER A 189 -4.37 18.37 -27.81
N ARG A 190 -4.43 19.68 -28.10
CA ARG A 190 -3.27 20.43 -28.60
C ARG A 190 -2.10 20.40 -27.62
N LEU A 191 -2.37 20.57 -26.32
CA LEU A 191 -1.34 20.65 -25.29
C LEU A 191 -0.71 19.29 -24.99
N PHE A 192 -1.50 18.22 -24.90
CA PHE A 192 -1.06 16.97 -24.27
C PHE A 192 -1.07 15.74 -25.19
N GLU A 193 -1.76 15.77 -26.33
CA GLU A 193 -1.93 14.60 -27.21
C GLU A 193 -1.10 14.72 -28.51
N SER A 194 -0.03 15.52 -28.50
CA SER A 194 0.78 15.81 -29.70
C SER A 194 2.29 15.63 -29.52
N GLY A 195 3.00 15.50 -30.64
CA GLY A 195 4.45 15.66 -30.77
C GLY A 195 5.36 14.53 -30.28
N TYR A 196 4.82 13.38 -29.85
CA TYR A 196 5.49 12.08 -29.63
C TYR A 196 6.95 12.11 -29.08
N GLY A 197 7.27 13.08 -28.21
CA GLY A 197 8.50 13.14 -27.41
C GLY A 197 9.79 13.59 -28.12
N GLY A 198 9.96 13.32 -29.42
CA GLY A 198 11.11 13.75 -30.22
C GLY A 198 12.48 13.53 -29.54
N VAL A 199 13.33 14.57 -29.54
CA VAL A 199 14.68 14.56 -28.94
C VAL A 199 14.65 14.26 -27.43
N LEU A 200 13.59 14.66 -26.72
CA LEU A 200 13.46 14.36 -25.29
C LEU A 200 13.27 12.86 -25.05
N ALA A 201 12.42 12.20 -25.84
CA ALA A 201 12.20 10.76 -25.72
C ALA A 201 13.49 9.98 -26.00
N ASP A 202 14.26 10.37 -27.00
CA ASP A 202 15.55 9.73 -27.31
C ASP A 202 16.58 9.94 -26.19
N SER A 203 16.64 11.14 -25.62
CA SER A 203 17.48 11.44 -24.46
C SER A 203 17.13 10.56 -23.25
N ILE A 204 15.84 10.40 -22.94
CA ILE A 204 15.37 9.53 -21.86
C ILE A 204 15.71 8.06 -22.13
N ARG A 205 15.48 7.56 -23.35
CA ARG A 205 15.83 6.17 -23.75
C ARG A 205 17.31 5.85 -23.64
N GLN A 206 18.18 6.82 -23.93
CA GLN A 206 19.64 6.65 -23.87
C GLN A 206 20.23 6.79 -22.47
N SER A 207 19.46 7.32 -21.51
CA SER A 207 19.94 7.65 -20.17
C SER A 207 19.29 6.84 -19.06
N THR A 208 18.30 6.01 -19.40
CA THR A 208 17.50 5.24 -18.46
C THR A 208 17.50 3.76 -18.87
N PRO A 209 17.81 2.83 -17.95
CA PRO A 209 17.92 1.40 -18.24
C PRO A 209 16.54 0.71 -18.23
N PHE A 210 15.67 1.05 -19.18
CA PHE A 210 14.30 0.51 -19.28
C PHE A 210 14.22 -1.03 -19.39
N ASP A 211 15.31 -1.66 -19.82
CA ASP A 211 15.41 -3.11 -19.94
C ASP A 211 15.31 -3.85 -18.60
N VAL A 212 15.62 -3.19 -17.49
CA VAL A 212 15.48 -3.77 -16.13
C VAL A 212 14.45 -3.05 -15.25
N LEU A 213 13.81 -1.98 -15.74
CA LEU A 213 12.84 -1.19 -14.96
C LEU A 213 11.40 -1.62 -15.24
N PRO A 214 10.45 -1.37 -14.32
CA PRO A 214 9.03 -1.69 -14.50
C PRO A 214 8.31 -0.63 -15.33
N ILE A 215 8.95 -0.16 -16.40
CA ILE A 215 8.44 0.93 -17.24
C ILE A 215 8.64 0.54 -18.70
N GLN A 216 7.53 0.29 -19.40
CA GLN A 216 7.51 0.02 -20.82
C GLN A 216 7.30 1.33 -21.60
N VAL A 217 8.28 1.71 -22.40
CA VAL A 217 8.23 2.96 -23.18
C VAL A 217 7.48 2.74 -24.49
N LEU A 218 6.43 3.52 -24.70
CA LEU A 218 5.65 3.58 -25.92
C LEU A 218 6.13 4.74 -26.81
N GLN A 219 5.96 4.59 -28.12
CA GLN A 219 6.25 5.64 -29.10
C GLN A 219 5.07 6.60 -29.25
N SER A 220 3.85 6.10 -29.09
CA SER A 220 2.64 6.91 -29.16
C SER A 220 1.55 6.33 -28.24
N PRO A 221 0.56 7.15 -27.81
CA PRO A 221 -0.50 6.68 -26.94
C PRO A 221 -1.32 5.52 -27.54
N GLY A 222 -1.50 5.51 -28.87
CA GLY A 222 -2.22 4.43 -29.57
C GLY A 222 -1.55 3.06 -29.52
N GLN A 223 -0.31 2.95 -29.02
CA GLN A 223 0.34 1.66 -28.77
C GLN A 223 -0.02 1.06 -27.41
N PHE A 224 -0.66 1.82 -26.52
CA PHE A 224 -1.08 1.30 -25.23
C PHE A 224 -2.15 0.23 -25.42
N GLN A 225 -1.90 -0.94 -24.85
CA GLN A 225 -2.84 -2.07 -24.85
C GLN A 225 -2.88 -2.67 -23.45
N GLU A 226 -4.10 -2.88 -22.95
CA GLU A 226 -4.32 -3.59 -21.70
C GLU A 226 -3.85 -5.04 -21.81
N LEU A 227 -3.34 -5.57 -20.70
CA LEU A 227 -2.98 -6.97 -20.58
C LEU A 227 -4.26 -7.82 -20.53
N VAL A 228 -4.42 -8.69 -21.51
CA VAL A 228 -5.62 -9.52 -21.67
C VAL A 228 -5.84 -10.40 -20.44
N GLY A 229 -7.01 -10.27 -19.81
CA GLY A 229 -7.41 -11.08 -18.67
C GLY A 229 -6.71 -10.72 -17.35
N VAL A 230 -6.00 -9.59 -17.29
CA VAL A 230 -5.35 -9.10 -16.07
C VAL A 230 -5.97 -7.77 -15.66
N PRO A 231 -6.47 -7.61 -14.42
CA PRO A 231 -6.94 -6.33 -13.91
C PRO A 231 -5.80 -5.31 -13.76
N ARG A 232 -6.06 -4.00 -13.97
CA ARG A 232 -5.03 -2.93 -13.92
C ARG A 232 -4.20 -2.90 -12.64
N HIS A 233 -4.80 -3.23 -11.49
CA HIS A 233 -4.13 -3.26 -10.18
C HIS A 233 -3.17 -4.46 -9.99
N GLU A 234 -3.15 -5.41 -10.93
CA GLU A 234 -2.21 -6.54 -10.94
C GLU A 234 -1.03 -6.33 -11.91
N TYR A 235 -0.96 -5.20 -12.60
CA TYR A 235 0.08 -4.95 -13.60
C TYR A 235 1.43 -4.77 -12.91
N ALA A 236 2.42 -5.54 -13.33
CA ALA A 236 3.79 -5.51 -12.82
C ALA A 236 4.69 -4.47 -13.49
N GLN A 237 4.16 -3.76 -14.48
CA GLN A 237 4.84 -2.69 -15.20
C GLN A 237 3.89 -1.52 -15.41
N ALA A 238 4.46 -0.33 -15.52
CA ALA A 238 3.79 0.86 -16.02
C ALA A 238 4.10 1.03 -17.51
N ALA A 239 3.13 1.50 -18.27
CA ALA A 239 3.40 2.04 -19.59
C ALA A 239 3.92 3.47 -19.43
N MET A 240 4.66 3.99 -20.41
CA MET A 240 5.08 5.38 -20.44
C MET A 240 5.10 5.90 -21.88
N CYS A 241 4.36 6.96 -22.15
CA CYS A 241 4.42 7.70 -23.41
C CYS A 241 4.81 9.15 -23.14
N LEU A 242 5.59 9.72 -24.06
CA LEU A 242 5.96 11.14 -24.01
C LEU A 242 5.29 11.89 -25.18
N GLY A 243 4.59 12.96 -24.85
CA GLY A 243 4.15 14.00 -25.78
C GLY A 243 4.93 15.28 -25.54
N THR A 244 5.16 16.06 -26.59
CA THR A 244 5.80 17.38 -26.48
C THR A 244 5.07 18.37 -27.36
N SER A 245 4.75 19.54 -26.82
CA SER A 245 4.08 20.60 -27.55
C SER A 245 4.59 21.98 -27.09
N SER A 246 3.95 23.05 -27.56
CA SER A 246 4.25 24.41 -27.13
C SER A 246 3.00 25.27 -27.05
N HIS A 247 3.08 26.29 -26.20
CA HIS A 247 2.06 27.33 -26.10
C HIS A 247 2.74 28.68 -25.83
N GLY A 248 2.56 29.64 -26.75
CA GLY A 248 3.37 30.86 -26.76
C GLY A 248 4.87 30.53 -26.79
N ALA A 249 5.64 31.10 -25.87
CA ALA A 249 7.08 30.84 -25.76
C ALA A 249 7.44 29.58 -24.93
N GLY A 250 6.48 29.00 -24.20
CA GLY A 250 6.71 27.88 -23.29
C GLY A 250 6.69 26.51 -23.97
N ARG A 251 7.53 25.60 -23.48
CA ARG A 251 7.59 24.19 -23.89
C ARG A 251 6.75 23.33 -22.97
N ILE A 252 6.09 22.33 -23.55
CA ILE A 252 5.15 21.47 -22.81
C ILE A 252 5.56 20.02 -22.98
N VAL A 253 5.51 19.27 -21.88
CA VAL A 253 5.70 17.81 -21.83
C VAL A 253 4.45 17.17 -21.27
N ALA A 254 3.90 16.21 -21.99
CA ALA A 254 2.94 15.24 -21.48
C ALA A 254 3.70 13.93 -21.18
N LEU A 255 3.78 13.56 -19.90
CA LEU A 255 4.38 12.32 -19.44
C LEU A 255 3.27 11.37 -18.99
N ASP A 256 2.82 10.52 -19.90
CA ASP A 256 1.62 9.71 -19.70
C ASP A 256 1.97 8.29 -19.26
N TYR A 257 1.37 7.86 -18.14
CA TYR A 257 1.51 6.50 -17.61
C TYR A 257 0.25 5.65 -17.76
N PHE A 258 -0.83 6.21 -18.33
CA PHE A 258 -2.13 5.54 -18.52
C PHE A 258 -2.68 4.98 -17.21
N ASP A 259 -2.48 5.71 -16.11
CA ASP A 259 -2.75 5.25 -14.75
C ASP A 259 -3.70 6.16 -13.98
N GLU A 260 -4.39 7.09 -14.63
CA GLU A 260 -5.31 8.05 -14.03
C GLU A 260 -6.42 7.38 -13.20
N GLU A 261 -6.95 6.24 -13.66
CA GLU A 261 -7.97 5.51 -12.92
C GLU A 261 -7.43 4.78 -11.68
N THR A 262 -6.12 4.51 -11.66
CA THR A 262 -5.46 3.76 -10.58
C THR A 262 -4.77 4.71 -9.60
N ALA A 263 -4.25 5.84 -10.06
CA ALA A 263 -3.64 6.90 -9.26
C ALA A 263 -4.62 7.41 -8.20
N ARG A 264 -5.91 7.54 -8.51
CA ARG A 264 -6.93 7.92 -7.51
C ARG A 264 -7.17 6.93 -6.36
N ARG A 265 -6.58 5.73 -6.41
CA ARG A 265 -6.70 4.67 -5.38
C ARG A 265 -5.37 4.40 -4.67
N HIS A 266 -4.32 5.10 -5.05
CA HIS A 266 -2.95 4.88 -4.61
C HIS A 266 -2.29 6.24 -4.42
N SER A 267 -1.14 6.29 -3.77
CA SER A 267 -0.47 7.56 -3.52
C SER A 267 0.63 7.87 -4.54
N ASN A 268 0.25 8.15 -5.78
CA ASN A 268 1.22 8.42 -6.84
C ASN A 268 0.72 9.50 -7.81
N SER A 269 1.29 10.69 -7.68
CA SER A 269 1.01 11.88 -8.47
C SER A 269 2.16 12.29 -9.39
N LEU A 270 3.41 12.08 -8.97
CA LEU A 270 4.62 12.39 -9.75
C LEU A 270 5.31 11.13 -10.31
N THR A 271 4.85 9.94 -9.93
CA THR A 271 5.43 8.65 -10.33
C THR A 271 4.37 7.70 -10.90
N PRO A 272 4.74 6.74 -11.78
CA PRO A 272 3.78 5.77 -12.30
C PRO A 272 3.28 4.80 -11.23
N TYR A 273 2.11 4.20 -11.46
CA TYR A 273 1.64 3.04 -10.70
C TYR A 273 2.10 1.74 -11.36
N TRP A 274 2.64 0.83 -10.55
CA TRP A 274 2.79 -0.59 -10.87
C TRP A 274 2.75 -1.40 -9.58
N ASN A 275 2.39 -2.68 -9.69
CA ASN A 275 2.32 -3.60 -8.57
C ASN A 275 3.30 -4.75 -8.75
N HIS A 276 4.30 -4.86 -7.89
CA HIS A 276 5.24 -5.95 -7.99
C HIS A 276 4.54 -7.30 -7.74
N PRO A 277 4.82 -8.39 -8.48
CA PRO A 277 4.14 -9.68 -8.31
C PRO A 277 4.23 -10.27 -6.90
N SER A 278 5.35 -10.08 -6.21
CA SER A 278 5.52 -10.46 -4.79
C SER A 278 4.97 -9.40 -3.82
N GLY A 279 4.48 -8.27 -4.31
CA GLY A 279 4.03 -7.12 -3.53
C GLY A 279 5.15 -6.20 -3.02
N ASP A 280 6.43 -6.46 -3.32
CA ASP A 280 7.55 -5.62 -2.91
C ASP A 280 7.49 -4.21 -3.54
N TYR A 281 8.03 -3.22 -2.83
CA TYR A 281 8.19 -1.87 -3.40
C TYR A 281 9.50 -1.79 -4.19
N ASP A 282 9.40 -1.37 -5.46
CA ASP A 282 10.57 -1.19 -6.33
C ASP A 282 11.19 0.19 -6.15
N ALA A 283 12.04 0.33 -5.12
CA ALA A 283 12.71 1.58 -4.79
C ALA A 283 13.58 2.13 -5.94
N VAL A 284 14.14 1.24 -6.76
CA VAL A 284 14.96 1.63 -7.92
C VAL A 284 14.08 2.17 -9.04
N GLY A 285 12.98 1.47 -9.37
CA GLY A 285 11.99 1.96 -10.34
C GLY A 285 11.42 3.32 -9.94
N TYR A 286 11.10 3.50 -8.67
CA TYR A 286 10.63 4.77 -8.10
C TYR A 286 11.68 5.89 -8.23
N ASP A 287 12.94 5.61 -7.89
CA ASP A 287 14.03 6.57 -8.02
C ASP A 287 14.26 7.00 -9.48
N PHE A 288 14.12 6.07 -10.43
CA PHE A 288 14.20 6.37 -11.87
C PHE A 288 12.98 7.12 -12.41
N ALA A 289 11.78 6.92 -11.85
CA ALA A 289 10.62 7.74 -12.22
C ALA A 289 10.90 9.24 -11.99
N PHE A 290 11.56 9.59 -10.88
CA PHE A 290 12.01 10.96 -10.64
C PHE A 290 13.19 11.39 -11.51
N ALA A 291 14.08 10.48 -11.91
CA ALA A 291 15.14 10.78 -12.87
C ALA A 291 14.55 11.16 -14.25
N ILE A 292 13.50 10.44 -14.69
CA ILE A 292 12.74 10.73 -15.90
C ILE A 292 12.04 12.08 -15.77
N LEU A 293 11.32 12.31 -14.67
CA LEU A 293 10.65 13.59 -14.41
C LEU A 293 11.64 14.77 -14.37
N THR A 294 12.83 14.56 -13.79
CA THR A 294 13.92 15.55 -13.80
C THR A 294 14.29 15.95 -15.23
N ARG A 295 14.41 15.00 -16.16
CA ARG A 295 14.68 15.31 -17.57
C ARG A 295 13.54 16.07 -18.24
N CYS A 296 12.31 15.68 -17.97
CA CYS A 296 11.12 16.39 -18.48
C CYS A 296 11.10 17.84 -18.01
N MET A 297 11.37 18.08 -16.72
CA MET A 297 11.44 19.43 -16.15
C MET A 297 12.58 20.26 -16.75
N LEU A 298 13.80 19.70 -16.83
CA LEU A 298 14.93 20.38 -17.45
C LEU A 298 14.68 20.71 -18.92
N TRP A 299 13.99 19.83 -19.66
CA TRP A 299 13.67 20.08 -21.06
C TRP A 299 12.59 21.16 -21.23
N ALA A 300 11.54 21.11 -20.41
CA ALA A 300 10.47 22.10 -20.42
C ALA A 300 10.98 23.50 -20.02
N ALA A 301 11.93 23.55 -19.08
CA ALA A 301 12.59 24.77 -18.63
C ALA A 301 13.69 25.29 -19.57
N ASP A 302 13.97 24.62 -20.70
CA ASP A 302 15.09 24.95 -21.59
C ASP A 302 16.48 24.95 -20.90
N ARG A 303 16.67 23.99 -19.99
CA ARG A 303 17.89 23.80 -19.19
C ARG A 303 18.48 22.40 -19.38
N GLN A 304 18.43 21.88 -20.60
CA GLN A 304 19.01 20.58 -20.93
C GLN A 304 20.55 20.60 -20.79
N PRO A 305 21.17 19.44 -20.50
CA PRO A 305 22.62 19.33 -20.46
C PRO A 305 23.25 19.69 -21.80
N SER A 306 24.29 20.53 -21.75
CA SER A 306 25.07 20.93 -22.91
C SER A 306 26.07 19.85 -23.38
N PRO A 307 26.71 19.03 -22.52
CA PRO A 307 27.70 18.06 -22.99
C PRO A 307 27.06 16.95 -23.83
N LYS A 308 27.78 16.51 -24.86
CA LYS A 308 27.41 15.33 -25.66
C LYS A 308 28.33 14.20 -25.27
N TRP A 309 27.77 13.08 -24.83
CA TRP A 309 28.53 11.96 -24.30
C TRP A 309 27.75 10.65 -24.38
N THR A 310 28.46 9.53 -24.30
CA THR A 310 27.90 8.18 -24.37
C THR A 310 28.48 7.29 -23.28
N VAL A 311 27.73 6.22 -22.98
CA VAL A 311 28.18 5.14 -22.10
C VAL A 311 28.08 3.85 -22.90
N SER A 312 29.15 3.08 -22.91
CA SER A 312 29.18 1.75 -23.50
C SER A 312 29.79 0.75 -22.53
N LEU A 313 29.40 -0.50 -22.70
CA LEU A 313 29.80 -1.61 -21.85
C LEU A 313 30.48 -2.65 -22.72
N SER A 314 31.60 -3.19 -22.25
CA SER A 314 32.31 -4.28 -22.91
C SER A 314 32.61 -5.41 -21.93
N GLY A 315 32.47 -6.64 -22.40
CA GLY A 315 32.64 -7.86 -21.62
C GLY A 315 32.40 -9.07 -22.50
N GLN A 316 32.84 -10.25 -22.03
CA GLN A 316 32.57 -11.50 -22.75
C GLN A 316 31.07 -11.78 -22.71
N VAL A 317 30.43 -11.84 -23.88
CA VAL A 317 28.99 -12.11 -24.00
C VAL A 317 28.67 -13.52 -23.52
N ALA A 318 27.57 -13.66 -22.79
CA ALA A 318 27.02 -14.95 -22.38
C ALA A 318 25.56 -15.07 -22.84
N GLU A 319 25.08 -16.31 -23.01
CA GLU A 319 23.67 -16.54 -23.26
C GLU A 319 22.85 -16.22 -22.00
N PRO A 320 21.70 -15.53 -22.13
CA PRO A 320 20.81 -15.29 -21.01
C PRO A 320 20.24 -16.61 -20.48
N HIS A 321 20.31 -16.83 -19.17
CA HIS A 321 19.63 -17.94 -18.52
C HIS A 321 18.63 -17.39 -17.50
N VAL A 322 17.56 -16.76 -18.02
CA VAL A 322 16.46 -16.23 -17.21
C VAL A 322 15.20 -17.04 -17.52
N PRO A 323 14.78 -17.96 -16.64
CA PRO A 323 13.44 -18.53 -16.76
C PRO A 323 12.44 -17.40 -16.49
N VAL A 324 11.54 -17.18 -17.44
CA VAL A 324 10.40 -16.28 -17.26
C VAL A 324 9.28 -17.09 -16.66
N ASP A 325 8.82 -16.70 -15.48
CA ASP A 325 7.64 -17.29 -14.87
C ASP A 325 6.40 -16.96 -15.73
N PRO A 326 5.64 -17.95 -16.24
CA PRO A 326 4.43 -17.71 -17.03
C PRO A 326 3.36 -16.86 -16.31
N GLU A 327 3.31 -16.89 -14.97
CA GLU A 327 2.41 -16.03 -14.20
C GLU A 327 2.89 -14.57 -14.22
N VAL A 328 4.18 -14.34 -14.04
CA VAL A 328 4.78 -13.00 -14.15
C VAL A 328 4.61 -12.47 -15.57
N GLN A 329 4.84 -13.31 -16.59
CA GLN A 329 4.69 -12.93 -17.99
C GLN A 329 3.28 -12.41 -18.30
N ARG A 330 2.23 -12.99 -17.69
CA ARG A 330 0.85 -12.50 -17.86
C ARG A 330 0.65 -11.11 -17.28
N ARG A 331 1.41 -10.71 -16.26
CA ARG A 331 1.31 -9.41 -15.55
C ARG A 331 2.19 -8.30 -16.13
N CYS A 332 3.04 -8.57 -17.12
CA CYS A 332 3.97 -7.60 -17.71
C CYS A 332 3.91 -7.59 -19.25
N TRP A 333 4.35 -6.51 -19.89
CA TRP A 333 4.44 -6.44 -21.37
C TRP A 333 5.72 -7.05 -21.92
N HIS A 334 6.82 -7.02 -21.15
CA HIS A 334 8.08 -7.64 -21.53
C HIS A 334 8.88 -8.12 -20.33
N ASN A 335 9.82 -9.03 -20.58
CA ASN A 335 10.76 -9.50 -19.55
C ASN A 335 11.74 -8.37 -19.21
N GLN A 336 11.94 -8.10 -17.92
CA GLN A 336 12.83 -7.05 -17.41
C GLN A 336 14.28 -7.56 -17.30
N ILE A 337 14.84 -7.95 -18.44
CA ILE A 337 16.19 -8.52 -18.52
C ILE A 337 17.11 -7.49 -19.18
N ALA A 338 18.28 -7.27 -18.57
CA ALA A 338 19.29 -6.39 -19.13
C ALA A 338 19.65 -6.81 -20.56
N LYS A 339 19.73 -5.84 -21.48
CA LYS A 339 20.08 -6.07 -22.89
C LYS A 339 21.46 -6.68 -23.07
N GLN A 340 22.38 -6.36 -22.16
CA GLN A 340 23.73 -6.88 -22.18
C GLN A 340 23.92 -7.93 -21.09
N VAL A 341 24.30 -9.13 -21.52
CA VAL A 341 24.59 -10.27 -20.65
C VAL A 341 26.05 -10.62 -20.79
N VAL A 342 26.75 -10.68 -19.66
CA VAL A 342 28.20 -10.90 -19.59
C VAL A 342 28.53 -12.10 -18.73
N ALA A 343 29.55 -12.86 -19.14
CA ALA A 343 30.07 -13.97 -18.36
C ALA A 343 30.84 -13.43 -17.14
N ARG A 344 30.57 -13.97 -15.94
CA ARG A 344 31.29 -13.63 -14.70
C ARG A 344 32.81 -13.77 -14.80
N LYS A 345 33.31 -14.67 -15.66
CA LYS A 345 34.74 -14.97 -15.78
C LYS A 345 35.55 -13.81 -16.38
N ALA A 346 34.91 -12.86 -17.06
CA ALA A 346 35.56 -11.73 -17.70
C ALA A 346 35.23 -10.41 -16.99
N PRO A 347 36.19 -9.47 -16.86
CA PRO A 347 35.92 -8.15 -16.31
C PRO A 347 34.96 -7.38 -17.23
N VAL A 348 34.01 -6.67 -16.63
CA VAL A 348 33.13 -5.74 -17.34
C VAL A 348 33.81 -4.38 -17.33
N ASN A 349 34.00 -3.79 -18.50
CA ASN A 349 34.53 -2.44 -18.61
C ASN A 349 33.44 -1.48 -19.04
N VAL A 350 33.21 -0.46 -18.21
CA VAL A 350 32.32 0.66 -18.52
C VAL A 350 33.14 1.77 -19.16
N ARG A 351 32.81 2.14 -20.38
CA ARG A 351 33.48 3.21 -21.11
C ARG A 351 32.57 4.44 -21.19
N VAL A 352 33.14 5.59 -20.86
CA VAL A 352 32.49 6.89 -20.96
C VAL A 352 33.27 7.71 -21.98
N GLU A 353 32.55 8.24 -22.97
CA GLU A 353 33.13 9.06 -24.03
C GLU A 353 32.39 10.40 -24.10
N ILE A 354 33.12 11.50 -24.02
CA ILE A 354 32.58 12.86 -24.07
C ILE A 354 33.05 13.51 -25.37
N SER A 355 32.11 13.76 -26.29
CA SER A 355 32.37 14.31 -27.61
C SER A 355 32.24 15.84 -27.69
N ALA A 356 31.52 16.47 -26.74
CA ALA A 356 31.40 17.92 -26.64
C ALA A 356 31.10 18.38 -25.21
N GLY A 357 31.47 19.63 -24.87
CA GLY A 357 31.16 20.26 -23.57
C GLY A 357 32.01 19.76 -22.39
N MET A 358 33.21 19.22 -22.67
CA MET A 358 34.12 18.67 -21.65
C MET A 358 34.64 19.75 -20.69
N ASP A 359 34.77 20.99 -21.15
CA ASP A 359 35.20 22.16 -20.38
C ASP A 359 34.26 22.49 -19.19
N GLN A 360 33.03 22.00 -19.23
CA GLN A 360 32.04 22.19 -18.16
C GLN A 360 32.11 21.09 -17.10
N VAL A 361 32.88 20.03 -17.35
CA VAL A 361 33.00 18.84 -16.50
C VAL A 361 34.37 18.84 -15.84
N SER A 362 34.41 18.57 -14.54
CA SER A 362 35.64 18.42 -13.75
C SER A 362 35.87 16.96 -13.37
N TRP A 363 34.79 16.24 -13.07
CA TRP A 363 34.85 14.85 -12.61
C TRP A 363 33.77 14.01 -13.26
N VAL A 364 34.06 12.73 -13.41
CA VAL A 364 33.06 11.74 -13.76
C VAL A 364 33.00 10.74 -12.62
N GLU A 365 31.79 10.52 -12.13
CA GLU A 365 31.50 9.58 -11.07
C GLU A 365 30.67 8.42 -11.61
N GLN A 366 31.11 7.21 -11.30
CA GLN A 366 30.40 5.97 -11.57
C GLN A 366 29.95 5.36 -10.24
N THR A 367 28.69 4.96 -10.14
CA THR A 367 28.16 4.14 -9.05
C THR A 367 27.61 2.84 -9.61
N LEU A 368 28.09 1.72 -9.07
CA LEU A 368 27.58 0.39 -9.39
C LEU A 368 26.62 -0.05 -8.27
N ARG A 369 25.42 -0.50 -8.65
CA ARG A 369 24.40 -1.00 -7.73
C ARG A 369 23.77 -2.30 -8.23
N THR A 370 23.26 -3.12 -7.34
CA THR A 370 22.39 -4.26 -7.71
C THR A 370 21.02 -3.73 -8.17
N ARG A 371 20.20 -4.61 -8.78
CA ARG A 371 18.81 -4.27 -9.13
C ARG A 371 17.90 -3.94 -7.94
N SER A 372 18.24 -4.41 -6.74
CA SER A 372 17.56 -4.03 -5.49
C SER A 372 18.02 -2.67 -4.94
N GLY A 373 19.02 -2.03 -5.55
CA GLY A 373 19.53 -0.72 -5.16
C GLY A 373 20.73 -0.75 -4.20
N LEU A 374 21.21 -1.94 -3.81
CA LEU A 374 22.40 -2.08 -2.96
C LEU A 374 23.63 -1.57 -3.68
N ARG A 375 24.32 -0.59 -3.08
CA ARG A 375 25.55 -0.02 -3.66
C ARG A 375 26.73 -0.98 -3.51
N VAL A 376 27.30 -1.38 -4.65
CA VAL A 376 28.45 -2.28 -4.74
C VAL A 376 29.76 -1.49 -4.72
N SER A 377 29.86 -0.45 -5.54
CA SER A 377 31.04 0.42 -5.58
C SER A 377 30.69 1.83 -6.06
N ARG A 378 31.58 2.78 -5.76
CA ARG A 378 31.53 4.16 -6.25
C ARG A 378 32.94 4.60 -6.58
N VAL A 379 33.16 5.04 -7.81
CA VAL A 379 34.47 5.46 -8.31
C VAL A 379 34.32 6.84 -8.92
N ARG A 380 35.24 7.76 -8.59
CA ARG A 380 35.30 9.11 -9.13
C ARG A 380 36.67 9.36 -9.73
N ARG A 381 36.71 9.92 -10.94
CA ARG A 381 37.95 10.23 -11.67
C ARG A 381 37.88 11.63 -12.29
N PRO A 382 39.03 12.32 -12.44
CA PRO A 382 39.08 13.56 -13.21
C PRO A 382 38.59 13.30 -14.64
N VAL A 383 37.94 14.29 -15.25
CA VAL A 383 37.41 14.15 -16.61
C VAL A 383 38.54 13.89 -17.63
N ALA A 384 38.26 13.02 -18.58
CA ALA A 384 39.02 12.89 -19.83
C ALA A 384 38.04 12.61 -20.97
N SER A 385 38.46 12.85 -22.22
CA SER A 385 37.62 12.63 -23.41
C SER A 385 37.12 11.19 -23.53
N MET A 386 37.96 10.23 -23.13
CA MET A 386 37.62 8.82 -23.04
C MET A 386 38.12 8.25 -21.71
N MET A 387 37.25 7.52 -21.02
CA MET A 387 37.57 6.88 -19.76
C MET A 387 37.05 5.45 -19.71
N SER A 388 37.72 4.60 -18.96
CA SER A 388 37.29 3.22 -18.72
C SER A 388 37.35 2.85 -17.24
N PHE A 389 36.26 2.26 -16.75
CA PHE A 389 36.13 1.76 -15.40
C PHE A 389 35.98 0.24 -15.44
N ALA A 390 36.96 -0.46 -14.86
CA ALA A 390 36.91 -1.90 -14.69
C ALA A 390 36.01 -2.23 -13.50
N VAL A 391 35.05 -3.11 -13.72
CA VAL A 391 34.19 -3.71 -12.70
C VAL A 391 34.77 -5.06 -12.33
N GLY A 392 34.94 -5.29 -11.03
CA GLY A 392 35.47 -6.55 -10.50
C GLY A 392 34.54 -7.75 -10.74
N ALA A 393 34.93 -8.92 -10.23
CA ALA A 393 34.06 -10.09 -10.26
C ALA A 393 32.81 -9.84 -9.40
N LEU A 394 31.65 -10.11 -9.99
CA LEU A 394 30.35 -9.92 -9.35
C LEU A 394 29.62 -11.26 -9.26
N SER A 395 28.71 -11.41 -8.30
CA SER A 395 27.78 -12.53 -8.30
C SER A 395 26.82 -12.44 -9.48
N ARG A 396 26.28 -13.57 -9.89
CA ARG A 396 25.20 -13.64 -10.88
C ARG A 396 24.04 -12.72 -10.48
N GLY A 397 23.46 -12.00 -11.45
CA GLY A 397 22.36 -11.07 -11.22
C GLY A 397 22.41 -9.83 -12.11
N ASP A 398 21.42 -8.96 -11.94
CA ASP A 398 21.27 -7.71 -12.69
C ASP A 398 21.87 -6.52 -11.92
N TYR A 399 22.62 -5.69 -12.63
CA TYR A 399 23.35 -4.55 -12.08
C TYR A 399 23.03 -3.28 -12.87
N LEU A 400 23.11 -2.16 -12.16
CA LEU A 400 22.93 -0.80 -12.65
C LEU A 400 24.24 -0.05 -12.52
N VAL A 401 24.58 0.70 -13.56
CA VAL A 401 25.72 1.61 -13.58
C VAL A 401 25.21 3.01 -13.79
N ASP A 402 25.26 3.82 -12.74
CA ASP A 402 24.89 5.22 -12.78
C ASP A 402 26.14 6.06 -12.98
N ILE A 403 26.13 6.95 -13.96
CA ILE A 403 27.23 7.87 -14.25
C ILE A 403 26.73 9.29 -14.10
N ARG A 404 27.51 10.12 -13.39
CA ARG A 404 27.27 11.56 -13.26
C ARG A 404 28.50 12.33 -13.75
N LEU A 405 28.26 13.30 -14.62
CA LEU A 405 29.24 14.32 -14.99
C LEU A 405 29.12 15.46 -13.99
N LEU A 406 30.19 15.75 -13.27
CA LEU A 406 30.22 16.76 -12.21
C LEU A 406 31.11 17.93 -12.66
N GLY A 407 30.59 19.14 -12.56
CA GLY A 407 31.31 20.38 -12.81
C GLY A 407 31.99 20.92 -11.56
N LYS A 408 32.08 22.26 -11.48
CA LYS A 408 32.56 22.97 -10.28
C LYS A 408 31.62 22.71 -9.09
N GLU A 409 32.20 22.70 -7.88
CA GLU A 409 31.45 22.50 -6.61
C GLU A 409 30.59 21.22 -6.59
N ASP A 410 31.00 20.19 -7.33
CA ASP A 410 30.28 18.93 -7.49
C ASP A 410 28.85 19.06 -8.05
N ALA A 411 28.56 20.19 -8.72
CA ALA A 411 27.31 20.40 -9.44
C ALA A 411 27.16 19.40 -10.58
N VAL A 412 26.04 18.68 -10.62
CA VAL A 412 25.77 17.69 -11.66
C VAL A 412 25.41 18.42 -12.96
N VAL A 413 26.21 18.19 -14.00
CA VAL A 413 26.02 18.73 -15.35
C VAL A 413 25.08 17.84 -16.15
N ASP A 414 25.28 16.53 -16.09
CA ASP A 414 24.37 15.52 -16.66
C ASP A 414 24.58 14.18 -15.93
N PHE A 415 23.64 13.26 -16.11
CA PHE A 415 23.73 11.89 -15.61
C PHE A 415 23.27 10.91 -16.69
N ARG A 416 23.66 9.63 -16.63
CA ARG A 416 23.11 8.54 -17.45
C ARG A 416 23.25 7.24 -16.69
N SER A 417 22.30 6.35 -16.87
CA SER A 417 22.35 5.01 -16.31
C SER A 417 22.23 3.94 -17.38
N THR A 418 22.94 2.84 -17.19
CA THR A 418 22.86 1.64 -18.02
C THR A 418 22.77 0.39 -17.13
N SER A 419 22.45 -0.76 -17.70
CA SER A 419 22.33 -2.01 -16.98
C SER A 419 23.11 -3.12 -17.68
N PHE A 420 23.47 -4.15 -16.91
CA PHE A 420 23.97 -5.40 -17.45
C PHE A 420 23.64 -6.55 -16.50
N ARG A 421 23.61 -7.75 -17.04
CA ARG A 421 23.41 -8.98 -16.30
C ARG A 421 24.69 -9.80 -16.27
N VAL A 422 25.12 -10.21 -15.09
CA VAL A 422 26.19 -11.19 -14.91
C VAL A 422 25.59 -12.58 -14.92
N GLU A 423 26.09 -13.44 -15.80
CA GLU A 423 25.73 -14.86 -15.85
C GLU A 423 26.91 -15.76 -15.45
N ALA A 424 26.56 -16.88 -14.81
CA ALA A 424 27.51 -17.89 -14.35
C ALA A 424 26.98 -19.28 -14.71
N ALA A 425 27.89 -20.17 -15.10
CA ALA A 425 27.54 -21.55 -15.45
C ALA A 425 27.04 -22.36 -14.24
N GLN A 426 27.47 -22.00 -13.03
CA GLN A 426 26.98 -22.56 -11.77
C GLN A 426 25.95 -21.63 -11.14
N ARG A 427 24.92 -22.22 -10.53
CA ARG A 427 23.88 -21.51 -9.79
C ARG A 427 23.17 -22.44 -8.81
N VAL A 428 22.48 -21.85 -7.84
CA VAL A 428 21.52 -22.55 -6.99
C VAL A 428 20.22 -22.68 -7.79
N GLU A 429 19.78 -23.91 -8.05
CA GLU A 429 18.53 -24.15 -8.77
C GLU A 429 17.32 -24.17 -7.84
N THR A 430 17.43 -24.79 -6.67
CA THR A 430 16.33 -24.84 -5.70
C THR A 430 16.85 -24.86 -4.28
N ILE A 431 16.10 -24.19 -3.39
CA ILE A 431 16.18 -24.36 -1.94
C ILE A 431 14.78 -24.74 -1.47
N ALA A 432 14.64 -25.89 -0.81
CA ALA A 432 13.37 -26.36 -0.28
C ALA A 432 13.49 -26.60 1.21
N LEU A 433 12.58 -26.02 1.99
CA LEU A 433 12.47 -26.24 3.43
C LEU A 433 11.62 -27.49 3.69
N ASP A 434 12.00 -28.31 4.67
CA ASP A 434 11.24 -29.50 5.05
C ASP A 434 9.86 -29.15 5.65
N ARG A 435 9.70 -27.92 6.13
CA ARG A 435 8.48 -27.43 6.78
C ARG A 435 8.12 -26.02 6.32
N ALA A 436 6.83 -25.72 6.38
CA ALA A 436 6.28 -24.42 6.02
C ALA A 436 6.56 -23.31 7.06
N TRP A 437 6.90 -23.67 8.31
CA TRP A 437 7.28 -22.81 9.44
C TRP A 437 7.93 -23.65 10.57
N TYR A 438 8.60 -22.97 11.51
CA TYR A 438 9.38 -23.56 12.61
C TYR A 438 9.09 -22.91 13.97
N LYS A 439 9.42 -23.59 15.07
CA LYS A 439 9.37 -23.01 16.43
C LYS A 439 10.78 -22.66 16.93
N PRO A 440 10.93 -21.72 17.87
CA PRO A 440 12.17 -21.59 18.64
C PRO A 440 12.62 -22.94 19.19
N GLY A 441 13.92 -23.22 19.12
CA GLY A 441 14.56 -24.48 19.46
C GLY A 441 14.45 -25.60 18.41
N GLN A 442 13.73 -25.40 17.30
CA GLN A 442 13.67 -26.41 16.23
C GLN A 442 14.79 -26.24 15.20
N GLN A 443 15.15 -27.35 14.56
CA GLN A 443 16.01 -27.34 13.39
C GLN A 443 15.23 -26.89 12.15
N ILE A 444 15.76 -25.87 11.49
CA ILE A 444 15.42 -25.47 10.14
C ILE A 444 16.26 -26.31 9.18
N SER A 445 15.62 -27.27 8.54
CA SER A 445 16.28 -28.23 7.65
C SER A 445 15.66 -28.18 6.26
N GLY A 446 16.44 -28.58 5.27
CA GLY A 446 16.00 -28.56 3.88
C GLY A 446 17.03 -29.12 2.92
N THR A 447 16.72 -29.00 1.64
CA THR A 447 17.55 -29.48 0.52
C THR A 447 17.94 -28.35 -0.40
N VAL A 448 19.18 -28.40 -0.89
CA VAL A 448 19.73 -27.52 -1.93
C VAL A 448 20.04 -28.35 -3.16
N ARG A 449 19.70 -27.82 -4.34
CA ARG A 449 20.11 -28.37 -5.63
C ARG A 449 20.86 -27.31 -6.44
N LEU A 450 22.01 -27.70 -6.99
CA LEU A 450 22.85 -26.87 -7.83
C LEU A 450 22.69 -27.28 -9.30
N ARG A 451 22.98 -26.36 -10.22
CA ARG A 451 22.85 -26.62 -11.67
C ARG A 451 23.77 -27.73 -12.15
N ARG A 452 24.99 -27.77 -11.62
CA ARG A 452 26.00 -28.76 -11.96
C ARG A 452 26.81 -29.12 -10.72
N ALA A 453 27.60 -30.19 -10.84
CA ALA A 453 28.58 -30.55 -9.84
C ALA A 453 29.55 -29.37 -9.57
N LEU A 454 29.83 -29.11 -8.29
CA LEU A 454 30.85 -28.17 -7.84
C LEU A 454 32.22 -28.56 -8.40
N THR A 455 33.00 -27.58 -8.83
CA THR A 455 34.42 -27.80 -9.13
C THR A 455 35.24 -27.81 -7.83
N ALA A 456 36.52 -28.21 -7.91
CA ALA A 456 37.43 -28.17 -6.76
C ALA A 456 37.66 -26.76 -6.17
N GLN A 457 37.32 -25.71 -6.92
CA GLN A 457 37.46 -24.31 -6.52
C GLN A 457 36.15 -23.70 -6.00
N GLU A 458 35.04 -24.44 -6.06
CA GLU A 458 33.72 -23.96 -5.65
C GLU A 458 33.32 -24.58 -4.31
N THR A 459 32.72 -23.77 -3.46
CA THR A 459 32.17 -24.20 -2.17
C THR A 459 30.71 -23.75 -2.06
N VAL A 460 29.92 -24.51 -1.30
CA VAL A 460 28.52 -24.19 -1.03
C VAL A 460 28.27 -24.18 0.47
N ARG A 461 27.51 -23.19 0.94
CA ARG A 461 27.05 -23.11 2.33
C ARG A 461 25.65 -22.51 2.38
N VAL A 462 24.93 -22.83 3.46
CA VAL A 462 23.65 -22.19 3.77
C VAL A 462 23.86 -21.22 4.93
N VAL A 463 23.30 -20.04 4.81
CA VAL A 463 23.38 -18.96 5.79
C VAL A 463 21.96 -18.55 6.16
N ALA A 464 21.66 -18.45 7.46
CA ALA A 464 20.44 -17.83 7.92
C ALA A 464 20.68 -16.35 8.20
N VAL A 465 19.87 -15.48 7.60
CA VAL A 465 19.90 -14.03 7.78
C VAL A 465 18.59 -13.59 8.42
N ASP A 466 18.66 -12.81 9.49
CA ASP A 466 17.46 -12.28 10.13
C ASP A 466 17.00 -10.95 9.51
N THR A 467 15.86 -10.41 9.97
CA THR A 467 15.31 -9.15 9.42
C THR A 467 16.14 -7.92 9.78
N TRP A 468 17.18 -8.05 10.61
CA TRP A 468 18.17 -7.00 10.91
C TRP A 468 19.42 -7.15 10.04
N GLU A 469 19.35 -7.98 8.99
CA GLU A 469 20.45 -8.27 8.06
C GLU A 469 21.67 -8.94 8.71
N ARG A 470 21.49 -9.55 9.90
CA ARG A 470 22.57 -10.26 10.59
C ARG A 470 22.63 -11.70 10.12
N VAL A 471 23.84 -12.19 9.88
CA VAL A 471 24.07 -13.64 9.76
C VAL A 471 23.97 -14.27 11.14
N VAL A 472 22.87 -14.98 11.39
CA VAL A 472 22.57 -15.59 12.69
C VAL A 472 23.00 -17.05 12.78
N ALA A 473 23.17 -17.72 11.64
CA ALA A 473 23.73 -19.07 11.58
C ALA A 473 24.34 -19.38 10.21
N VAL A 474 25.28 -20.31 10.19
CA VAL A 474 25.89 -20.86 8.97
C VAL A 474 25.92 -22.37 9.11
N ALA A 475 25.52 -23.08 8.06
CA ALA A 475 25.57 -24.53 7.99
C ALA A 475 26.25 -24.99 6.70
N PRO A 476 27.02 -26.10 6.76
CA PRO A 476 27.47 -26.76 5.54
C PRO A 476 26.28 -27.39 4.80
N VAL A 477 26.45 -27.64 3.51
CA VAL A 477 25.58 -28.55 2.76
C VAL A 477 26.26 -29.91 2.75
N VAL A 478 25.59 -30.90 3.35
CA VAL A 478 26.08 -32.29 3.41
C VAL A 478 25.35 -33.08 2.33
N GLY A 479 26.09 -33.57 1.35
CA GLY A 479 25.57 -34.29 0.19
C GLY A 479 26.65 -34.57 -0.83
N ASP A 480 26.26 -34.61 -2.10
CA ASP A 480 27.18 -34.81 -3.22
C ASP A 480 27.59 -33.47 -3.86
N ALA A 481 28.32 -33.53 -4.98
CA ALA A 481 28.81 -32.34 -5.66
C ALA A 481 27.69 -31.48 -6.29
N THR A 482 26.48 -32.02 -6.48
CA THR A 482 25.34 -31.35 -7.11
C THR A 482 24.34 -30.77 -6.11
N GLY A 483 24.52 -31.01 -4.81
CA GLY A 483 23.65 -30.51 -3.78
C GLY A 483 23.62 -31.40 -2.55
N GLY A 484 22.70 -31.13 -1.64
CA GLY A 484 22.61 -31.88 -0.41
C GLY A 484 21.62 -31.30 0.59
N ARG A 485 21.75 -31.75 1.83
CA ARG A 485 20.92 -31.30 2.95
C ARG A 485 21.68 -30.29 3.79
N PHE A 486 20.93 -29.38 4.40
CA PHE A 486 21.44 -28.49 5.44
C PHE A 486 20.53 -28.59 6.67
N SER A 487 21.07 -28.16 7.81
CA SER A 487 20.31 -28.02 9.04
C SER A 487 20.88 -26.88 9.89
N ILE A 488 20.01 -26.01 10.37
CA ILE A 488 20.33 -24.84 11.20
C ILE A 488 19.44 -24.86 12.44
N LEU A 489 20.01 -24.67 13.63
CA LEU A 489 19.22 -24.56 14.86
C LEU A 489 18.69 -23.13 15.03
N ALA A 490 17.37 -22.97 15.17
CA ALA A 490 16.74 -21.69 15.48
C ALA A 490 16.51 -21.55 16.99
N GLU A 491 17.59 -21.46 17.78
CA GLU A 491 17.50 -21.52 19.26
C GLU A 491 16.75 -20.32 19.86
N THR A 492 17.28 -19.10 19.66
CA THR A 492 16.69 -17.85 20.18
C THR A 492 16.46 -16.83 19.05
N PRO A 493 15.48 -17.06 18.17
CA PRO A 493 15.19 -16.15 17.06
C PRO A 493 14.63 -14.81 17.56
N LEU A 494 15.28 -13.72 17.19
CA LEU A 494 14.84 -12.35 17.50
C LEU A 494 13.86 -11.77 16.47
N SER A 495 13.66 -12.46 15.35
CA SER A 495 12.74 -12.08 14.28
C SER A 495 11.78 -13.22 13.95
N GLU A 496 10.58 -12.88 13.46
CA GLU A 496 9.54 -13.86 13.12
C GLU A 496 9.79 -14.59 11.79
N ILE A 497 10.80 -14.17 11.04
CA ILE A 497 11.25 -14.81 9.80
C ILE A 497 12.78 -14.74 9.72
N TRP A 498 13.39 -15.73 9.08
CA TRP A 498 14.78 -15.71 8.60
C TRP A 498 14.81 -15.99 7.09
N ASP A 499 15.68 -15.31 6.37
CA ASP A 499 16.03 -15.66 4.99
C ASP A 499 17.10 -16.76 5.02
N ILE A 500 16.78 -17.93 4.48
CA ILE A 500 17.70 -19.06 4.34
C ILE A 500 18.37 -18.95 2.98
N VAL A 501 19.61 -18.48 2.98
CA VAL A 501 20.39 -18.15 1.79
C VAL A 501 21.36 -19.28 1.48
N CYS A 502 21.23 -19.92 0.33
CA CYS A 502 22.27 -20.80 -0.20
C CYS A 502 23.25 -19.96 -1.02
N ARG A 503 24.54 -20.05 -0.67
CA ARG A 503 25.61 -19.28 -1.28
C ARG A 503 26.65 -20.20 -1.89
N VAL A 504 26.90 -20.04 -3.19
CA VAL A 504 28.02 -20.68 -3.90
C VAL A 504 29.14 -19.66 -4.06
N THR A 505 30.36 -20.04 -3.69
CA THR A 505 31.55 -19.18 -3.70
C THR A 505 32.73 -19.84 -4.40
N ASP A 506 33.53 -19.04 -5.10
CA ASP A 506 34.83 -19.42 -5.66
C ASP A 506 35.95 -18.45 -5.19
N GLU A 507 37.15 -18.59 -5.75
CA GLU A 507 38.32 -17.73 -5.46
C GLU A 507 38.09 -16.23 -5.71
N ARG A 508 37.09 -15.87 -6.55
CA ARG A 508 36.76 -14.49 -6.92
C ARG A 508 35.55 -13.95 -6.13
N GLY A 509 35.03 -14.73 -5.19
CA GLY A 509 33.91 -14.36 -4.33
C GLY A 509 32.63 -15.13 -4.65
N VAL A 510 31.48 -14.49 -4.42
CA VAL A 510 30.17 -15.12 -4.64
C VAL A 510 29.94 -15.38 -6.13
N VAL A 511 29.50 -16.59 -6.45
CA VAL A 511 29.09 -16.99 -7.82
C VAL A 511 27.60 -16.75 -8.01
N ASP A 512 26.77 -17.27 -7.11
CA ASP A 512 25.31 -17.13 -7.14
C ASP A 512 24.76 -17.33 -5.72
N GLU A 513 23.64 -16.68 -5.45
CA GLU A 513 22.87 -16.80 -4.21
C GLU A 513 21.39 -16.92 -4.52
N GLN A 514 20.71 -17.76 -3.76
CA GLN A 514 19.25 -17.85 -3.73
C GLN A 514 18.81 -17.89 -2.28
N SER A 515 17.59 -17.42 -1.99
CA SER A 515 17.04 -17.43 -0.65
C SER A 515 15.61 -17.93 -0.62
N VAL A 516 15.22 -18.48 0.53
CA VAL A 516 13.82 -18.81 0.85
C VAL A 516 13.51 -18.34 2.26
N VAL A 517 12.33 -17.76 2.45
CA VAL A 517 11.88 -17.32 3.77
C VAL A 517 11.51 -18.54 4.62
N ALA A 518 12.10 -18.64 5.82
CA ALA A 518 11.73 -19.56 6.87
C ALA A 518 10.94 -18.82 7.97
N PRO A 519 9.60 -19.01 8.04
CA PRO A 519 8.81 -18.42 9.11
C PRO A 519 9.07 -19.09 10.45
N ILE A 520 9.24 -18.27 11.48
CA ILE A 520 9.44 -18.66 12.88
C ILE A 520 8.43 -17.86 13.73
N PRO A 521 7.13 -18.17 13.63
CA PRO A 521 6.06 -17.34 14.19
C PRO A 521 6.22 -17.12 15.69
N ASN A 522 6.29 -15.85 16.10
CA ASN A 522 6.15 -15.46 17.50
C ASN A 522 4.65 -15.28 17.80
N ARG A 523 4.15 -16.04 18.78
CA ARG A 523 2.74 -15.99 19.22
C ARG A 523 2.60 -15.45 20.65
N VAL A 524 3.68 -14.89 21.18
CA VAL A 524 3.71 -14.14 22.43
C VAL A 524 3.55 -12.66 22.09
N PHE A 525 2.77 -11.97 22.94
CA PHE A 525 2.40 -10.57 22.75
C PHE A 525 2.75 -9.81 24.02
N ASP A 526 3.25 -8.60 23.84
CA ASP A 526 3.41 -7.62 24.92
C ASP A 526 2.02 -7.18 25.41
N ASP A 527 1.92 -6.43 26.52
CA ASP A 527 0.62 -5.99 27.06
C ASP A 527 -0.05 -4.86 26.25
N TYR A 528 0.68 -4.23 25.31
CA TYR A 528 0.17 -3.17 24.42
C TYR A 528 0.84 -3.17 23.03
N MET A 529 0.10 -2.74 22.00
CA MET A 529 0.57 -2.59 20.62
C MET A 529 0.02 -1.28 20.05
N PHE A 530 0.91 -0.51 19.43
CA PHE A 530 0.55 0.69 18.69
C PHE A 530 0.55 0.35 17.20
N MET A 531 -0.59 0.59 16.55
CA MET A 531 -0.89 0.03 15.25
C MET A 531 -1.19 1.10 14.21
N LEU A 532 -0.62 0.95 13.02
CA LEU A 532 -1.11 1.64 11.82
C LEU A 532 -2.38 0.95 11.33
N ILE A 533 -3.51 1.64 11.39
CA ILE A 533 -4.78 1.16 10.80
C ILE A 533 -5.13 1.99 9.56
N PHE A 534 -5.68 1.32 8.54
CA PHE A 534 -6.10 1.94 7.27
C PHE A 534 -5.05 2.88 6.64
N SER A 535 -3.79 2.61 6.94
CA SER A 535 -2.63 3.37 6.49
C SER A 535 -1.89 2.59 5.41
N PRO A 536 -1.09 3.25 4.55
CA PRO A 536 -0.10 2.56 3.75
C PRO A 536 0.70 1.57 4.59
N THR A 537 0.81 0.33 4.12
CA THR A 537 1.51 -0.76 4.82
C THR A 537 2.67 -1.26 3.97
N PRO A 538 3.78 -1.73 4.57
CA PRO A 538 4.86 -2.34 3.81
C PRO A 538 4.36 -3.41 2.82
N GLY A 539 4.83 -3.32 1.59
CA GLY A 539 4.35 -4.13 0.48
C GLY A 539 3.24 -3.46 -0.35
N ARG A 540 2.52 -4.26 -1.16
CA ARG A 540 1.56 -3.81 -2.19
C ARG A 540 2.13 -2.87 -3.26
N GLY A 541 3.46 -2.88 -3.45
CA GLY A 541 4.11 -1.98 -4.40
C GLY A 541 4.07 -0.50 -4.00
N HIS A 542 3.72 -0.15 -2.75
CA HIS A 542 3.44 1.23 -2.37
C HIS A 542 4.58 1.89 -1.56
N TRP A 543 5.18 2.95 -2.10
CA TRP A 543 6.34 3.63 -1.50
C TRP A 543 6.07 4.22 -0.11
N LYS A 544 4.87 4.77 0.17
CA LYS A 544 4.54 5.27 1.52
C LYS A 544 4.50 4.14 2.56
N GLY A 545 4.12 2.93 2.15
CA GLY A 545 4.07 1.78 3.05
C GLY A 545 5.45 1.36 3.51
N ASP A 546 6.40 1.31 2.57
CA ASP A 546 7.83 1.12 2.86
C ASP A 546 8.38 2.24 3.78
N LEU A 547 8.05 3.49 3.49
CA LEU A 547 8.44 4.63 4.31
C LEU A 547 7.90 4.54 5.74
N TYR A 548 6.62 4.18 5.92
CA TYR A 548 6.01 3.99 7.24
C TYR A 548 6.66 2.85 8.00
N GLY A 549 6.92 1.72 7.33
CA GLY A 549 7.64 0.59 7.91
C GLY A 549 9.01 0.99 8.46
N ARG A 550 9.76 1.80 7.72
CA ARG A 550 11.09 2.27 8.13
C ARG A 550 11.07 3.25 9.30
N LEU A 551 10.11 4.16 9.33
CA LEU A 551 10.15 5.31 10.26
C LEU A 551 9.38 5.10 11.55
N MET A 552 8.21 4.47 11.47
CA MET A 552 7.24 4.54 12.57
C MET A 552 7.67 3.75 13.80
N ARG A 553 8.56 2.77 13.61
CA ARG A 553 9.19 2.06 14.72
C ARG A 553 9.92 2.97 15.69
N ALA A 554 10.63 4.00 15.20
CA ALA A 554 11.35 4.94 16.06
C ALA A 554 10.40 5.74 16.98
N TYR A 555 9.11 5.81 16.62
CA TYR A 555 8.06 6.50 17.36
C TYR A 555 7.17 5.55 18.18
N GLY A 556 7.58 4.28 18.35
CA GLY A 556 6.87 3.30 19.17
C GLY A 556 5.74 2.53 18.47
N ILE A 557 5.49 2.81 17.18
CA ILE A 557 4.57 2.01 16.37
C ILE A 557 5.24 0.67 16.03
N ASN A 558 4.61 -0.43 16.43
CA ASN A 558 5.20 -1.77 16.34
C ASN A 558 4.32 -2.79 15.62
N SER A 559 3.21 -2.34 15.03
CA SER A 559 2.26 -3.21 14.36
C SER A 559 1.47 -2.53 13.25
N THR A 560 0.88 -3.35 12.38
CA THR A 560 0.05 -2.87 11.27
C THR A 560 -0.92 -3.95 10.79
N TYR A 561 -1.91 -3.57 9.99
CA TYR A 561 -2.81 -4.52 9.36
C TYR A 561 -2.15 -5.34 8.25
N THR A 562 -2.42 -6.64 8.28
CA THR A 562 -2.23 -7.56 7.16
C THR A 562 -3.58 -7.97 6.62
N TYR A 563 -3.82 -7.69 5.34
CA TYR A 563 -5.12 -7.87 4.72
C TYR A 563 -5.32 -9.29 4.21
N LEU A 564 -5.46 -10.23 5.14
CA LEU A 564 -5.77 -11.62 4.88
C LEU A 564 -7.08 -11.77 4.09
N ILE A 565 -8.06 -10.90 4.33
CA ILE A 565 -9.32 -10.87 3.58
C ILE A 565 -9.12 -10.73 2.05
N TYR A 566 -8.05 -10.08 1.60
CA TYR A 566 -7.70 -9.92 0.18
C TYR A 566 -6.63 -10.90 -0.31
N ASN A 567 -6.40 -11.99 0.45
CA ASN A 567 -5.41 -13.02 0.14
C ASN A 567 -3.97 -12.50 0.01
N GLN A 568 -3.58 -11.50 0.82
CA GLN A 568 -2.26 -10.87 0.72
C GLN A 568 -1.25 -11.41 1.74
N GLN A 569 -1.01 -12.73 1.68
CA GLN A 569 -0.15 -13.44 2.63
C GLN A 569 1.31 -12.94 2.65
N GLN A 570 1.81 -12.46 1.51
CA GLN A 570 3.14 -11.87 1.38
C GLN A 570 3.38 -10.68 2.32
N GLN A 571 2.32 -9.96 2.71
CA GLN A 571 2.43 -8.82 3.63
C GLN A 571 2.93 -9.24 5.02
N PHE A 572 2.69 -10.48 5.46
CA PHE A 572 3.27 -10.96 6.71
C PHE A 572 4.79 -10.88 6.69
N ALA A 573 5.41 -11.25 5.56
CA ALA A 573 6.86 -11.15 5.40
C ALA A 573 7.33 -9.69 5.29
N HIS A 574 6.64 -8.84 4.52
CA HIS A 574 7.00 -7.41 4.38
C HIS A 574 6.91 -6.66 5.71
N ASN A 575 5.86 -6.91 6.50
CA ASN A 575 5.68 -6.31 7.81
C ASN A 575 6.78 -6.78 8.77
N ALA A 576 7.09 -8.08 8.79
CA ALA A 576 8.17 -8.62 9.61
C ALA A 576 9.56 -8.04 9.22
N ARG A 577 9.82 -7.83 7.93
CA ARG A 577 11.03 -7.13 7.43
C ARG A 577 11.09 -5.67 7.87
N SER A 578 9.93 -5.03 8.01
CA SER A 578 9.82 -3.68 8.59
C SER A 578 9.72 -3.68 10.12
N HIS A 579 9.94 -4.84 10.76
CA HIS A 579 9.81 -5.04 12.21
C HIS A 579 8.45 -4.61 12.79
N LEU A 580 7.39 -4.74 11.99
CA LEU A 580 6.00 -4.56 12.39
C LEU A 580 5.33 -5.91 12.58
N ARG A 581 4.63 -6.10 13.70
CA ARG A 581 3.77 -7.27 13.92
C ARG A 581 2.51 -7.17 13.05
N SER A 582 2.16 -8.28 12.41
CA SER A 582 0.96 -8.37 11.57
C SER A 582 -0.29 -8.65 12.38
N ILE A 583 -1.16 -7.64 12.53
CA ILE A 583 -2.54 -7.83 12.99
C ILE A 583 -3.37 -8.20 11.78
N ALA A 584 -3.93 -9.40 11.75
CA ALA A 584 -4.62 -9.90 10.57
C ALA A 584 -6.02 -9.28 10.47
N TYR A 585 -6.26 -8.47 9.43
CA TYR A 585 -7.61 -8.15 8.99
C TYR A 585 -8.16 -9.36 8.25
N ALA A 586 -8.72 -10.28 9.04
CA ALA A 586 -9.05 -11.62 8.60
C ALA A 586 -10.31 -11.62 7.76
N GLU A 587 -11.39 -10.97 8.24
CA GLU A 587 -12.69 -11.00 7.58
C GLU A 587 -13.53 -9.73 7.78
N HIS A 588 -14.47 -9.52 6.86
CA HIS A 588 -15.47 -8.45 6.84
C HIS A 588 -16.76 -9.06 6.28
N HIS A 589 -17.70 -9.43 7.16
CA HIS A 589 -18.90 -10.21 6.81
C HIS A 589 -20.15 -9.60 7.42
N GLY A 590 -21.24 -9.62 6.65
CA GLY A 590 -22.55 -9.16 7.07
C GLY A 590 -23.66 -9.71 6.17
N GLU A 591 -24.86 -9.19 6.35
CA GLU A 591 -25.96 -9.37 5.39
C GLU A 591 -25.86 -8.38 4.22
N ILE A 592 -25.06 -7.32 4.40
CA ILE A 592 -24.68 -6.39 3.33
C ILE A 592 -23.40 -6.93 2.68
N LEU A 593 -23.52 -7.57 1.51
CA LEU A 593 -22.40 -8.19 0.79
C LEU A 593 -21.86 -7.32 -0.36
N GLY A 594 -22.59 -6.26 -0.74
CA GLY A 594 -22.17 -5.27 -1.72
C GLY A 594 -22.94 -3.94 -1.60
N PRO A 595 -22.54 -2.89 -2.35
CA PRO A 595 -23.20 -1.59 -2.31
C PRO A 595 -24.70 -1.63 -2.61
N GLU A 596 -25.12 -2.47 -3.54
CA GLU A 596 -26.52 -2.69 -3.94
C GLU A 596 -27.40 -3.24 -2.80
N ASP A 597 -26.82 -3.96 -1.83
CA ASP A 597 -27.59 -4.46 -0.68
C ASP A 597 -28.03 -3.30 0.25
N ARG A 598 -27.47 -2.09 0.09
CA ARG A 598 -27.90 -0.88 0.83
C ARG A 598 -29.25 -0.33 0.36
N ASP A 599 -29.69 -0.71 -0.84
CA ASP A 599 -30.93 -0.24 -1.46
C ASP A 599 -32.09 -1.24 -1.30
N ARG A 600 -31.89 -2.34 -0.56
CA ARG A 600 -32.95 -3.30 -0.26
C ARG A 600 -34.13 -2.61 0.43
N ASP A 601 -35.34 -2.95 0.00
CA ASP A 601 -36.57 -2.40 0.56
C ASP A 601 -36.70 -2.82 2.04
N PRO A 602 -36.71 -1.86 2.99
CA PRO A 602 -36.89 -2.17 4.41
C PRO A 602 -38.27 -2.75 4.75
N HIS A 603 -39.24 -2.65 3.84
CA HIS A 603 -40.61 -3.14 4.02
C HIS A 603 -40.83 -4.53 3.44
N GLN A 604 -39.76 -5.20 2.97
CA GLN A 604 -39.83 -6.54 2.44
C GLN A 604 -38.95 -7.50 3.25
N GLU A 605 -39.49 -8.67 3.55
CA GLU A 605 -38.73 -9.77 4.11
C GLU A 605 -37.63 -10.20 3.14
N GLN A 606 -36.47 -10.56 3.69
CA GLN A 606 -35.30 -10.97 2.90
C GLN A 606 -35.03 -12.47 3.12
N PRO A 607 -35.77 -13.38 2.45
CA PRO A 607 -35.65 -14.83 2.64
C PRO A 607 -34.35 -15.39 2.05
N ASP A 608 -33.67 -14.64 1.18
CA ASP A 608 -32.37 -15.01 0.63
C ASP A 608 -31.21 -14.83 1.63
N LEU A 609 -31.43 -14.08 2.72
CA LEU A 609 -30.47 -13.86 3.80
C LEU A 609 -30.70 -14.90 4.91
N ASP A 610 -29.73 -15.80 5.10
CA ASP A 610 -29.77 -16.88 6.10
C ASP A 610 -28.40 -17.10 6.73
N LEU A 611 -27.96 -16.14 7.55
CA LEU A 611 -26.70 -16.24 8.29
C LEU A 611 -26.66 -17.45 9.23
N ALA A 612 -27.81 -17.94 9.71
CA ALA A 612 -27.88 -19.14 10.54
C ALA A 612 -27.45 -20.39 9.77
N GLU A 613 -27.78 -20.48 8.47
CA GLU A 613 -27.32 -21.57 7.60
C GLU A 613 -25.81 -21.49 7.34
N LEU A 614 -25.27 -20.29 7.09
CA LEU A 614 -23.81 -20.11 7.01
C LEU A 614 -23.12 -20.49 8.32
N SER A 615 -23.69 -20.12 9.48
CA SER A 615 -23.20 -20.53 10.81
C SER A 615 -23.17 -22.05 10.95
N ARG A 616 -24.21 -22.76 10.48
CA ARG A 616 -24.27 -24.23 10.48
C ARG A 616 -23.14 -24.86 9.66
N MET A 617 -22.86 -24.30 8.47
CA MET A 617 -21.74 -24.74 7.63
C MET A 617 -20.39 -24.56 8.36
N LEU A 618 -20.16 -23.39 8.96
CA LEU A 618 -18.92 -23.12 9.71
C LEU A 618 -18.73 -24.07 10.88
N ARG A 619 -19.81 -24.39 11.59
CA ARG A 619 -19.80 -25.35 12.70
C ARG A 619 -19.41 -26.74 12.24
N ARG A 620 -19.96 -27.22 11.10
CA ARG A 620 -19.56 -28.50 10.49
C ARG A 620 -18.06 -28.55 10.21
N VAL A 621 -17.47 -27.47 9.68
CA VAL A 621 -16.01 -27.40 9.47
C VAL A 621 -15.25 -27.39 10.80
N ALA A 622 -15.72 -26.64 11.79
CA ALA A 622 -15.07 -26.56 13.08
C ALA A 622 -15.01 -27.92 13.80
N GLU A 623 -16.08 -28.72 13.70
CA GLU A 623 -16.21 -30.02 14.35
C GLU A 623 -15.36 -31.11 13.66
N THR A 624 -15.31 -31.12 12.33
CA THR A 624 -14.62 -32.20 11.59
C THR A 624 -13.23 -31.81 11.09
N GLY A 625 -13.03 -30.53 10.75
CA GLY A 625 -11.87 -30.03 10.02
C GLY A 625 -11.89 -30.27 8.51
N GLU A 626 -13.00 -30.77 7.97
CA GLU A 626 -13.16 -31.05 6.55
C GLU A 626 -13.74 -29.85 5.78
N LYS A 627 -13.40 -29.77 4.49
CA LYS A 627 -14.03 -28.82 3.57
C LYS A 627 -15.52 -29.19 3.37
N ILE A 628 -16.36 -28.18 3.13
CA ILE A 628 -17.78 -28.34 2.87
C ILE A 628 -18.00 -28.92 1.47
N ASP A 629 -18.84 -29.96 1.34
CA ASP A 629 -19.35 -30.42 0.04
C ASP A 629 -20.50 -29.49 -0.41
N PRO A 630 -20.36 -28.75 -1.53
CA PRO A 630 -21.41 -27.88 -2.04
C PRO A 630 -22.71 -28.62 -2.41
N ARG A 631 -22.67 -29.95 -2.60
CA ARG A 631 -23.87 -30.75 -2.86
C ARG A 631 -24.68 -31.01 -1.58
N GLU A 632 -24.00 -31.18 -0.46
CA GLU A 632 -24.64 -31.38 0.86
C GLU A 632 -25.10 -30.04 1.45
N PHE A 633 -24.36 -28.96 1.17
CA PHE A 633 -24.66 -27.60 1.63
C PHE A 633 -24.78 -26.63 0.43
N PRO A 634 -25.88 -26.68 -0.34
CA PRO A 634 -26.04 -25.88 -1.55
C PRO A 634 -26.41 -24.42 -1.30
N TYR A 635 -26.72 -24.05 -0.05
CA TYR A 635 -27.13 -22.68 0.28
C TYR A 635 -26.01 -21.67 -0.01
N ARG A 636 -26.43 -20.53 -0.58
CA ARG A 636 -25.53 -19.42 -0.89
C ARG A 636 -26.23 -18.09 -0.63
N MET A 637 -25.53 -17.19 0.06
CA MET A 637 -25.86 -15.78 0.13
C MET A 637 -25.00 -15.06 -0.92
N ARG A 638 -25.51 -14.95 -2.15
CA ARG A 638 -24.76 -14.46 -3.33
C ARG A 638 -23.46 -15.27 -3.58
N TYR A 639 -22.29 -14.63 -3.43
CA TYR A 639 -20.99 -15.30 -3.57
C TYR A 639 -20.62 -16.13 -2.33
N PHE A 640 -21.29 -15.91 -1.20
CA PHE A 640 -20.97 -16.52 0.07
C PHE A 640 -21.63 -17.90 0.21
N GLY A 641 -20.83 -18.96 0.14
CA GLY A 641 -21.27 -20.34 0.31
C GLY A 641 -20.11 -21.30 0.52
N ALA A 642 -20.31 -22.59 0.23
CA ALA A 642 -19.36 -23.67 0.50
C ALA A 642 -17.97 -23.41 -0.10
N GLU A 643 -17.90 -23.00 -1.37
CA GLU A 643 -16.66 -22.74 -2.09
C GLU A 643 -15.88 -21.56 -1.48
N PHE A 644 -16.60 -20.51 -1.08
CA PHE A 644 -15.98 -19.35 -0.42
C PHE A 644 -15.37 -19.75 0.93
N ILE A 645 -16.13 -20.47 1.76
CA ILE A 645 -15.64 -21.00 3.05
C ILE A 645 -14.42 -21.89 2.83
N ASN A 646 -14.47 -22.80 1.85
CA ASN A 646 -13.37 -23.69 1.52
C ASN A 646 -12.11 -22.95 1.07
N ALA A 647 -12.26 -21.86 0.31
CA ALA A 647 -11.13 -21.01 -0.08
C ALA A 647 -10.52 -20.30 1.14
N ARG A 648 -11.34 -19.83 2.10
CA ARG A 648 -10.84 -19.25 3.35
C ARG A 648 -10.05 -20.23 4.21
N ILE A 649 -10.46 -21.50 4.25
CA ILE A 649 -9.69 -22.56 4.96
C ILE A 649 -8.25 -22.64 4.43
N ASP A 650 -8.07 -22.63 3.10
CA ASP A 650 -6.74 -22.68 2.50
C ASP A 650 -5.91 -21.44 2.84
N GLN A 651 -6.54 -20.25 2.84
CA GLN A 651 -5.88 -19.01 3.25
C GLN A 651 -5.48 -19.02 4.73
N TYR A 652 -6.30 -19.58 5.63
CA TYR A 652 -5.94 -19.70 7.04
C TYR A 652 -4.78 -20.66 7.26
N ARG A 653 -4.70 -21.76 6.52
CA ARG A 653 -3.54 -22.67 6.57
C ARG A 653 -2.27 -21.97 6.12
N GLN A 654 -2.35 -21.13 5.10
CA GLN A 654 -1.21 -20.32 4.64
C GLN A 654 -0.83 -19.26 5.70
N ALA A 655 -1.80 -18.54 6.26
CA ALA A 655 -1.58 -17.55 7.31
C ALA A 655 -1.01 -18.16 8.59
N ALA A 656 -1.33 -19.43 8.91
CA ALA A 656 -0.84 -20.14 10.10
C ALA A 656 0.69 -20.30 10.13
N ARG A 657 1.33 -20.22 8.96
CA ARG A 657 2.80 -20.20 8.82
C ARG A 657 3.39 -18.97 9.48
N PHE A 658 2.63 -17.89 9.54
CA PHE A 658 2.98 -16.64 10.19
C PHE A 658 2.31 -16.54 11.56
N GLY A 659 2.88 -15.72 12.43
CA GLY A 659 2.31 -15.40 13.73
C GLY A 659 1.40 -14.18 13.59
N SER A 660 0.24 -14.20 14.23
CA SER A 660 -0.54 -12.97 14.42
C SER A 660 -1.02 -12.86 15.88
N PRO A 661 -0.83 -11.69 16.53
CA PRO A 661 -1.49 -11.33 17.79
C PRO A 661 -2.98 -11.52 17.79
N PHE A 662 -3.58 -11.18 16.67
CA PHE A 662 -4.98 -10.90 16.65
C PHE A 662 -5.51 -10.96 15.23
N TYR A 663 -6.63 -11.66 15.08
CA TYR A 663 -7.36 -11.80 13.84
C TYR A 663 -8.68 -11.05 13.98
N THR A 664 -8.76 -9.90 13.31
CA THR A 664 -9.96 -9.10 13.23
C THR A 664 -10.98 -9.83 12.35
N LEU A 665 -12.08 -10.28 12.95
CA LEU A 665 -13.22 -10.85 12.22
C LEU A 665 -14.36 -9.85 12.02
N THR A 666 -14.27 -8.67 12.66
CA THR A 666 -15.27 -7.63 12.53
C THR A 666 -14.67 -6.28 12.22
N GLY A 667 -15.27 -5.55 11.29
CA GLY A 667 -14.92 -4.18 10.93
C GLY A 667 -15.88 -3.74 9.84
N GLU A 668 -16.79 -2.81 10.11
CA GLU A 668 -17.89 -2.43 9.20
C GLU A 668 -18.83 -3.58 8.78
N ASN A 669 -19.03 -4.57 9.65
CA ASN A 669 -20.00 -5.66 9.47
C ASN A 669 -21.42 -5.17 9.83
N TYR A 670 -22.43 -5.46 9.01
CA TYR A 670 -23.80 -5.00 9.29
C TYR A 670 -24.86 -6.06 9.00
N LEU A 671 -25.86 -6.10 9.89
CA LEU A 671 -27.18 -6.66 9.59
C LEU A 671 -27.94 -5.69 8.67
N SER A 672 -28.79 -6.22 7.79
CA SER A 672 -29.53 -5.42 6.82
C SER A 672 -30.51 -4.46 7.50
N GLY A 673 -30.63 -3.23 6.96
CA GLY A 673 -31.58 -2.22 7.44
C GLY A 673 -31.19 -1.51 8.75
N GLU A 674 -30.07 -1.88 9.37
CA GLU A 674 -29.67 -1.41 10.70
C GLU A 674 -29.34 0.10 10.75
N PHE A 675 -28.65 0.64 9.75
CA PHE A 675 -28.21 2.04 9.71
C PHE A 675 -29.33 3.08 9.73
N ARG A 676 -30.53 2.69 9.29
CA ARG A 676 -31.69 3.58 9.19
C ARG A 676 -32.75 3.28 10.24
N GLY A 677 -32.47 2.35 11.17
CA GLY A 677 -33.46 1.85 12.12
C GLY A 677 -34.61 1.11 11.44
N ARG A 678 -34.38 0.55 10.24
CA ARG A 678 -35.39 -0.10 9.40
C ARG A 678 -34.93 -1.51 9.04
N GLU A 679 -34.76 -2.34 10.07
CA GLU A 679 -34.22 -3.68 9.92
C GLU A 679 -35.13 -4.54 9.02
N ASN A 680 -34.49 -5.15 8.03
CA ASN A 680 -35.05 -6.13 7.10
C ASN A 680 -34.11 -7.34 6.98
N SER A 681 -33.43 -7.70 8.07
CA SER A 681 -32.48 -8.83 8.15
C SER A 681 -33.12 -10.19 7.86
N GLY A 682 -32.31 -11.24 7.85
CA GLY A 682 -32.67 -12.53 7.26
C GLY A 682 -33.92 -13.22 7.78
N PHE A 683 -34.79 -13.59 6.82
CA PHE A 683 -35.98 -14.42 6.99
C PHE A 683 -35.79 -15.82 6.37
N GLY A 684 -34.54 -16.26 6.20
CA GLY A 684 -34.22 -17.58 5.66
C GLY A 684 -34.82 -18.74 6.44
N ALA A 685 -34.89 -19.91 5.80
CA ALA A 685 -35.55 -21.09 6.34
C ALA A 685 -34.86 -21.62 7.62
N THR A 686 -33.53 -21.65 7.64
CA THR A 686 -32.77 -22.08 8.82
C THR A 686 -32.91 -21.05 9.94
N THR A 687 -32.79 -19.76 9.64
CA THR A 687 -33.02 -18.68 10.60
C THR A 687 -34.40 -18.75 11.24
N THR A 688 -35.46 -18.94 10.45
CA THR A 688 -36.84 -19.10 10.93
C THR A 688 -36.99 -20.32 11.84
N ARG A 689 -36.43 -21.48 11.45
CA ARG A 689 -36.48 -22.71 12.26
C ARG A 689 -35.80 -22.52 13.62
N VAL A 690 -34.62 -21.91 13.64
CA VAL A 690 -33.86 -21.67 14.89
C VAL A 690 -34.56 -20.60 15.74
N PHE A 691 -35.26 -19.64 15.14
CA PHE A 691 -36.09 -18.68 15.88
C PHE A 691 -37.27 -19.35 16.58
N GLN A 692 -37.95 -20.29 15.90
CA GLN A 692 -39.04 -21.08 16.49
C GLN A 692 -38.55 -21.89 17.71
N GLU A 693 -37.40 -22.53 17.58
CA GLU A 693 -36.75 -23.26 18.68
C GLU A 693 -36.40 -22.33 19.84
N TRP A 694 -35.83 -21.16 19.56
CA TRP A 694 -35.51 -20.17 20.59
C TRP A 694 -36.76 -19.65 21.31
N CYS A 695 -37.85 -19.37 20.59
CA CYS A 695 -39.11 -18.96 21.19
C CYS A 695 -39.70 -20.07 22.08
N ARG A 696 -39.65 -21.34 21.63
CA ARG A 696 -40.06 -22.47 22.48
C ARG A 696 -39.30 -22.47 23.80
N GLU A 697 -38.00 -22.21 23.77
CA GLU A 697 -37.19 -22.14 24.99
C GLU A 697 -37.55 -20.95 25.88
N GLN A 698 -37.65 -19.73 25.33
CA GLN A 698 -37.94 -18.51 26.12
C GLN A 698 -39.30 -18.58 26.82
N TYR A 699 -40.29 -19.16 26.14
CA TYR A 699 -41.64 -19.27 26.64
C TYR A 699 -41.93 -20.60 27.37
N GLY A 700 -40.90 -21.38 27.72
CA GLY A 700 -41.07 -22.64 28.46
C GLY A 700 -41.97 -23.65 27.74
N ASN A 701 -41.91 -23.67 26.41
CA ASN A 701 -42.76 -24.44 25.49
C ASN A 701 -44.27 -24.15 25.64
N ASN A 702 -44.64 -22.96 26.13
CA ASN A 702 -46.01 -22.50 26.30
C ASN A 702 -46.42 -21.51 25.20
N LEU A 703 -47.08 -22.01 24.15
CA LEU A 703 -47.54 -21.18 23.02
C LEU A 703 -48.60 -20.16 23.44
N THR A 704 -49.42 -20.46 24.45
CA THR A 704 -50.43 -19.53 24.98
C THR A 704 -49.78 -18.32 25.63
N ALA A 705 -48.67 -18.50 26.35
CA ALA A 705 -47.92 -17.39 26.94
C ALA A 705 -47.32 -16.48 25.87
N LEU A 706 -46.73 -17.05 24.80
CA LEU A 706 -46.23 -16.30 23.66
C LEU A 706 -47.35 -15.51 22.98
N ASN A 707 -48.49 -16.15 22.70
CA ASN A 707 -49.64 -15.49 22.07
C ASN A 707 -50.17 -14.32 22.90
N ALA A 708 -50.19 -14.46 24.22
CA ALA A 708 -50.61 -13.41 25.13
C ALA A 708 -49.65 -12.21 25.12
N GLU A 709 -48.33 -12.44 25.02
CA GLU A 709 -47.35 -11.36 24.98
C GLU A 709 -47.26 -10.69 23.60
N TRP A 710 -47.31 -11.48 22.52
CA TRP A 710 -47.12 -10.98 21.16
C TRP A 710 -48.41 -10.49 20.50
N ASN A 711 -49.56 -10.63 21.16
CA ASN A 711 -50.87 -10.36 20.58
C ASN A 711 -51.08 -11.14 19.27
N THR A 712 -50.91 -12.47 19.35
CA THR A 712 -51.04 -13.41 18.23
C THR A 712 -52.03 -14.53 18.54
N ASP A 713 -52.46 -15.26 17.52
CA ASP A 713 -53.41 -16.38 17.60
C ASP A 713 -52.81 -17.69 17.05
N PHE A 714 -51.48 -17.85 17.14
CA PHE A 714 -50.81 -19.04 16.62
C PHE A 714 -51.32 -20.32 17.29
N THR A 715 -51.68 -21.31 16.50
CA THR A 715 -52.15 -22.62 16.96
C THR A 715 -51.05 -23.67 16.98
N THR A 716 -49.93 -23.41 16.29
CA THR A 716 -48.77 -24.30 16.26
C THR A 716 -47.47 -23.50 16.28
N TRP A 717 -46.42 -24.09 16.82
CA TRP A 717 -45.09 -23.47 16.84
C TRP A 717 -44.49 -23.27 15.43
N GLN A 718 -44.97 -24.01 14.42
CA GLN A 718 -44.55 -23.84 13.02
C GLN A 718 -45.02 -22.50 12.43
N GLN A 719 -46.04 -21.87 13.01
CA GLN A 719 -46.52 -20.56 12.59
C GLN A 719 -45.70 -19.40 13.19
N VAL A 720 -44.97 -19.65 14.28
CA VAL A 720 -44.09 -18.66 14.90
C VAL A 720 -42.97 -18.29 13.92
N ARG A 721 -42.82 -17.00 13.64
CA ARG A 721 -41.78 -16.47 12.74
C ARG A 721 -41.48 -15.01 13.09
N GLY A 722 -40.37 -14.47 12.61
CA GLY A 722 -40.06 -13.04 12.73
C GLY A 722 -41.14 -12.15 12.09
N ILE A 723 -41.03 -10.84 12.31
CA ILE A 723 -41.92 -9.82 11.74
C ILE A 723 -41.10 -8.58 11.37
N LEU A 724 -41.52 -7.83 10.35
CA LEU A 724 -40.92 -6.54 10.03
C LEU A 724 -41.37 -5.45 11.02
N LEU A 725 -40.57 -4.41 11.22
CA LEU A 725 -40.90 -3.33 12.16
C LEU A 725 -42.24 -2.64 11.80
N THR A 726 -42.48 -2.38 10.51
CA THR A 726 -43.74 -1.74 10.07
C THR A 726 -44.94 -2.64 10.33
N ASP A 727 -44.85 -3.92 10.01
CA ASP A 727 -45.93 -4.88 10.25
C ASP A 727 -46.21 -5.05 11.74
N ALA A 728 -45.17 -5.02 12.58
CA ALA A 728 -45.31 -5.11 14.03
C ALA A 728 -46.03 -3.89 14.61
N VAL A 729 -45.81 -2.70 14.07
CA VAL A 729 -46.56 -1.50 14.45
C VAL A 729 -48.01 -1.58 13.98
N GLU A 730 -48.24 -1.96 12.72
CA GLU A 730 -49.59 -2.02 12.13
C GLU A 730 -50.49 -3.08 12.80
N ARG A 731 -49.89 -4.18 13.28
CA ARG A 731 -50.62 -5.31 13.88
C ARG A 731 -50.62 -5.32 15.41
N ASP A 732 -50.02 -4.30 16.04
CA ASP A 732 -49.83 -4.25 17.50
C ASP A 732 -49.06 -5.46 18.06
N GLN A 733 -47.94 -5.79 17.41
CA GLN A 733 -47.06 -6.94 17.70
C GLN A 733 -45.60 -6.50 17.93
N LEU A 734 -45.36 -5.31 18.48
CA LEU A 734 -44.01 -4.83 18.78
C LEU A 734 -43.17 -5.80 19.65
N PRO A 735 -43.73 -6.51 20.66
CA PRO A 735 -42.98 -7.50 21.43
C PRO A 735 -42.35 -8.58 20.55
N ARG A 736 -43.09 -9.09 19.54
CA ARG A 736 -42.59 -10.06 18.56
C ARG A 736 -41.41 -9.53 17.75
N TRP A 737 -41.44 -8.25 17.36
CA TRP A 737 -40.31 -7.63 16.67
C TRP A 737 -39.10 -7.49 17.58
N VAL A 738 -39.29 -7.08 18.85
CA VAL A 738 -38.21 -6.95 19.83
C VAL A 738 -37.53 -8.29 20.07
N ASP A 739 -38.30 -9.36 20.25
CA ASP A 739 -37.78 -10.72 20.39
C ASP A 739 -37.00 -11.17 19.16
N PHE A 740 -37.55 -10.94 17.97
CA PHE A 740 -36.86 -11.27 16.74
C PHE A 740 -35.54 -10.50 16.58
N ARG A 741 -35.51 -9.20 16.91
CA ARG A 741 -34.27 -8.39 16.91
C ARG A 741 -33.23 -8.92 17.88
N TYR A 742 -33.65 -9.22 19.11
CA TYR A 742 -32.77 -9.76 20.12
C TYR A 742 -32.20 -11.11 19.66
N PHE A 743 -33.05 -11.99 19.13
CA PHE A 743 -32.66 -13.26 18.56
C PHE A 743 -31.66 -13.10 17.40
N MET A 744 -31.94 -12.24 16.41
CA MET A 744 -31.06 -12.02 15.27
C MET A 744 -29.67 -11.54 15.72
N ARG A 745 -29.60 -10.61 16.68
CA ARG A 745 -28.33 -10.10 17.22
C ARG A 745 -27.59 -11.14 18.07
N SER A 746 -28.29 -11.80 18.98
CA SER A 746 -27.70 -12.70 19.95
C SER A 746 -27.41 -14.07 19.34
N ARG A 747 -28.42 -14.72 18.75
CA ARG A 747 -28.42 -16.14 18.37
C ARG A 747 -28.04 -16.41 16.93
N VAL A 748 -28.15 -15.43 16.03
CA VAL A 748 -27.70 -15.56 14.63
C VAL A 748 -26.37 -14.84 14.44
N TRP A 749 -26.38 -13.51 14.57
CA TRP A 749 -25.22 -12.65 14.31
C TRP A 749 -24.02 -12.98 15.19
N SER A 750 -24.21 -13.01 16.52
CA SER A 750 -23.09 -13.32 17.42
C SER A 750 -22.69 -14.80 17.34
N GLN A 751 -23.63 -15.73 17.10
CA GLN A 751 -23.29 -17.14 16.91
C GLN A 751 -22.41 -17.37 15.68
N TYR A 752 -22.71 -16.68 14.59
CA TYR A 752 -21.96 -16.78 13.34
C TYR A 752 -20.46 -16.50 13.55
N PHE A 753 -20.10 -15.43 14.27
CA PHE A 753 -18.70 -15.11 14.57
C PHE A 753 -18.05 -16.07 15.58
N ILE A 754 -18.84 -16.67 16.49
CA ILE A 754 -18.35 -17.75 17.36
C ILE A 754 -18.01 -18.98 16.53
N ASP A 755 -18.91 -19.41 15.63
CA ASP A 755 -18.69 -20.59 14.78
C ASP A 755 -17.53 -20.32 13.80
N TRP A 756 -17.41 -19.11 13.27
CA TRP A 756 -16.26 -18.69 12.47
C TRP A 756 -14.94 -18.78 13.25
N THR A 757 -14.94 -18.29 14.50
CA THR A 757 -13.78 -18.38 15.39
C THR A 757 -13.38 -19.82 15.65
N LYS A 758 -14.34 -20.70 15.90
CA LYS A 758 -14.11 -22.14 16.12
C LYS A 758 -13.54 -22.81 14.88
N MET A 759 -14.10 -22.51 13.71
CA MET A 759 -13.57 -22.97 12.43
C MET A 759 -12.12 -22.49 12.23
N MET A 760 -11.84 -21.21 12.45
CA MET A 760 -10.50 -20.68 12.25
C MET A 760 -9.48 -21.31 13.20
N ARG A 761 -9.87 -21.55 14.47
CA ARG A 761 -9.02 -22.26 15.45
C ARG A 761 -8.71 -23.70 15.06
N ARG A 762 -9.53 -24.34 14.24
CA ARG A 762 -9.22 -25.68 13.70
C ARG A 762 -7.95 -25.67 12.85
N PHE A 763 -7.70 -24.59 12.12
CA PHE A 763 -6.54 -24.46 11.21
C PHE A 763 -5.43 -23.57 11.78
N ILE A 764 -5.76 -22.70 12.74
CA ILE A 764 -4.82 -21.87 13.49
C ILE A 764 -5.13 -22.05 14.99
N PRO A 765 -4.64 -23.12 15.66
CA PRO A 765 -5.01 -23.44 17.05
C PRO A 765 -4.78 -22.30 18.05
N ALA A 766 -3.80 -21.45 17.79
CA ALA A 766 -3.46 -20.30 18.64
C ALA A 766 -4.25 -19.01 18.29
N ALA A 767 -5.20 -19.08 17.35
CA ALA A 767 -5.94 -17.93 16.88
C ALA A 767 -6.70 -17.22 18.00
N ARG A 768 -6.36 -15.95 18.18
CA ARG A 768 -7.11 -14.97 18.97
C ARG A 768 -7.91 -14.13 18.00
N THR A 769 -9.21 -14.38 17.94
CA THR A 769 -10.14 -13.61 17.11
C THR A 769 -10.80 -12.55 17.96
N GLY A 770 -11.17 -11.44 17.35
CA GLY A 770 -11.98 -10.46 18.04
C GLY A 770 -12.51 -9.39 17.11
N ARG A 771 -12.97 -8.33 17.74
CA ARG A 771 -13.76 -7.29 17.10
C ARG A 771 -13.01 -5.98 16.89
N VAL A 772 -13.30 -5.31 15.79
CA VAL A 772 -12.94 -3.92 15.52
C VAL A 772 -14.21 -3.20 15.03
N GLY A 773 -14.53 -2.02 15.59
CA GLY A 773 -15.71 -1.22 15.19
C GLY A 773 -16.97 -1.38 16.05
N HIS A 774 -18.11 -0.95 15.49
CA HIS A 774 -19.38 -0.61 16.18
C HIS A 774 -20.05 -1.74 17.01
N ASP A 775 -20.88 -1.32 17.99
CA ASP A 775 -21.19 -2.05 19.24
C ASP A 775 -22.45 -2.96 19.22
N HIS A 776 -22.77 -3.67 18.14
CA HIS A 776 -24.06 -4.38 18.01
C HIS A 776 -23.96 -5.91 18.10
N HIS A 777 -23.38 -6.42 19.21
CA HIS A 777 -23.25 -7.85 19.48
C HIS A 777 -23.73 -8.22 20.88
N ASP A 778 -24.11 -9.48 21.09
CA ASP A 778 -24.34 -10.00 22.44
C ASP A 778 -23.00 -10.37 23.08
N PHE A 779 -22.40 -9.40 23.78
CA PHE A 779 -21.08 -9.53 24.39
C PHE A 779 -20.99 -10.65 25.43
N SER A 780 -22.11 -11.00 26.07
CA SER A 780 -22.13 -12.07 27.06
C SER A 780 -21.70 -13.41 26.46
N ARG A 781 -22.00 -13.64 25.17
CA ARG A 781 -21.70 -14.89 24.46
C ARG A 781 -20.26 -14.99 23.98
N TYR A 782 -19.59 -13.86 23.77
CA TYR A 782 -18.19 -13.84 23.31
C TYR A 782 -17.18 -14.10 24.42
N ARG A 783 -17.56 -13.90 25.69
CA ARG A 783 -16.64 -13.91 26.85
C ARG A 783 -15.70 -15.12 26.89
N THR A 784 -16.16 -16.30 26.50
CA THR A 784 -15.38 -17.54 26.55
C THR A 784 -14.81 -17.97 25.20
N GLU A 785 -15.31 -17.38 24.11
CA GLU A 785 -15.07 -17.84 22.74
C GLU A 785 -14.12 -16.93 21.97
N MET A 786 -14.15 -15.61 22.20
CA MET A 786 -13.38 -14.62 21.44
C MET A 786 -12.53 -13.74 22.37
N THR A 787 -11.43 -13.21 21.83
CA THR A 787 -10.63 -12.17 22.47
C THR A 787 -11.33 -10.83 22.27
N SER A 788 -11.58 -10.11 23.35
CA SER A 788 -12.14 -8.77 23.23
C SER A 788 -11.06 -7.77 22.89
N SER A 789 -11.36 -6.88 21.96
CA SER A 789 -10.54 -5.74 21.59
C SER A 789 -11.45 -4.58 21.25
N LYS A 790 -11.06 -3.36 21.63
CA LYS A 790 -11.70 -2.13 21.20
C LYS A 790 -10.66 -1.28 20.48
N LEU A 791 -11.06 -0.68 19.36
CA LEU A 791 -10.18 0.01 18.44
C LEU A 791 -10.55 1.52 18.45
N TYR A 792 -9.63 2.37 18.90
CA TYR A 792 -9.88 3.80 19.16
C TYR A 792 -9.55 4.72 18.00
N ILE A 793 -10.53 5.04 17.15
CA ILE A 793 -10.35 6.07 16.11
C ILE A 793 -11.04 7.41 16.49
N GLY A 794 -12.18 7.38 17.19
CA GLY A 794 -13.05 8.57 17.36
C GLY A 794 -12.76 9.51 18.55
N GLN A 795 -11.65 9.35 19.28
CA GLN A 795 -11.48 9.98 20.60
C GLN A 795 -11.00 11.43 20.61
N GLU A 796 -10.57 11.95 19.46
CA GLU A 796 -10.10 13.34 19.36
C GLU A 796 -11.26 14.34 19.36
N ILE A 797 -12.45 13.91 18.93
CA ILE A 797 -13.55 14.84 18.61
C ILE A 797 -14.54 15.01 19.78
N HIS A 798 -14.70 14.02 20.66
CA HIS A 798 -15.72 14.04 21.72
C HIS A 798 -15.24 13.51 23.09
N PRO A 799 -14.72 14.38 23.97
CA PRO A 799 -14.18 13.97 25.28
C PRO A 799 -15.22 13.33 26.22
N GLN A 800 -16.52 13.61 26.05
CA GLN A 800 -17.60 12.99 26.83
C GLN A 800 -17.67 11.45 26.68
N TRP A 801 -17.20 10.90 25.56
CA TRP A 801 -17.16 9.44 25.35
C TRP A 801 -16.08 8.74 26.18
N ARG A 802 -15.06 9.47 26.66
CA ARG A 802 -14.02 8.89 27.55
C ARG A 802 -14.63 8.34 28.84
N HIS A 803 -15.66 8.99 29.38
CA HIS A 803 -16.27 8.62 30.66
C HIS A 803 -17.18 7.38 30.55
N ALA A 804 -17.97 7.28 29.48
CA ALA A 804 -18.80 6.10 29.20
C ALA A 804 -17.95 4.82 29.09
N MET A 805 -16.75 4.94 28.52
CA MET A 805 -15.88 3.80 28.33
C MET A 805 -15.05 3.40 29.54
N THR A 806 -14.81 4.29 30.52
CA THR A 806 -14.20 3.88 31.81
C THR A 806 -15.03 2.79 32.50
N VAL A 807 -16.33 2.73 32.22
CA VAL A 807 -17.26 1.70 32.70
C VAL A 807 -17.34 0.49 31.75
N GLU A 808 -17.19 0.71 30.44
CA GLU A 808 -17.30 -0.33 29.40
C GLU A 808 -16.02 -1.16 29.19
N LEU A 809 -14.82 -0.58 29.37
CA LEU A 809 -13.53 -1.29 29.26
C LEU A 809 -13.50 -2.54 30.18
N PRO A 810 -13.82 -2.41 31.49
CA PRO A 810 -13.85 -3.57 32.40
C PRO A 810 -14.86 -4.65 31.99
N GLN A 811 -15.99 -4.26 31.38
CA GLN A 811 -17.02 -5.21 30.91
C GLN A 811 -16.62 -5.89 29.60
N SER A 812 -15.84 -5.19 28.76
CA SER A 812 -15.31 -5.73 27.52
C SER A 812 -14.18 -6.73 27.77
N PHE A 813 -13.44 -6.64 28.87
CA PHE A 813 -12.35 -7.57 29.17
C PHE A 813 -12.89 -8.88 29.76
N SER A 814 -12.88 -9.93 28.94
CA SER A 814 -13.16 -11.28 29.39
C SER A 814 -11.98 -11.86 30.19
N SER A 815 -12.26 -12.87 31.02
CA SER A 815 -11.34 -13.50 31.98
C SER A 815 -10.20 -14.36 31.37
N LYS A 816 -9.78 -14.08 30.12
CA LYS A 816 -8.68 -14.69 29.35
C LYS A 816 -7.91 -13.56 28.62
N PRO A 817 -6.68 -13.73 28.08
CA PRO A 817 -5.76 -12.61 27.85
C PRO A 817 -6.38 -11.58 26.91
N SER A 818 -6.90 -10.53 27.53
CA SER A 818 -7.51 -9.37 26.92
C SER A 818 -6.40 -8.42 26.53
N PHE A 819 -6.60 -7.66 25.46
CA PHE A 819 -5.54 -6.84 24.90
C PHE A 819 -6.06 -5.48 24.42
N LEU A 820 -5.31 -4.42 24.70
CA LEU A 820 -5.63 -3.06 24.29
C LEU A 820 -4.93 -2.75 22.96
N MET A 821 -5.72 -2.43 21.92
CA MET A 821 -5.20 -1.94 20.65
C MET A 821 -5.43 -0.43 20.56
N ALA A 822 -4.35 0.35 20.43
CA ALA A 822 -4.43 1.78 20.16
C ALA A 822 -4.10 2.01 18.67
N PRO A 823 -5.11 2.10 17.80
CA PRO A 823 -4.88 2.39 16.40
C PRO A 823 -4.58 3.89 16.21
N GLN A 824 -3.77 4.21 15.21
CA GLN A 824 -3.79 5.54 14.59
C GLN A 824 -4.19 5.37 13.13
N SER A 825 -5.27 6.06 12.73
CA SER A 825 -5.61 6.21 11.31
C SER A 825 -4.63 7.18 10.66
N VAL A 826 -4.39 6.96 9.36
CA VAL A 826 -3.59 7.77 8.41
C VAL A 826 -2.74 8.86 9.07
N LEU A 827 -1.45 8.60 9.25
CA LEU A 827 -0.49 9.66 9.59
C LEU A 827 -0.49 10.72 8.48
N ARG A 828 -0.84 11.95 8.85
CA ARG A 828 -0.87 13.11 7.95
C ARG A 828 0.55 13.69 7.83
N TRP A 829 0.96 14.02 6.61
CA TRP A 829 2.27 14.59 6.30
C TRP A 829 2.23 16.11 6.26
#